data_AF-A0A523TH40-F1
#
_entry.id   AF-A0A523TH40-F1
#
_cell.length_a   1.000
_cell.length_b   1.000
_cell.length_c   1.000
_cell.angle_alpha   90.00
_cell.angle_beta   90.00
_cell.angle_gamma   90.00
#
_symmetry.space_group_name_H-M   'P 1'
#
loop_
_entity.id
_entity.type
_entity.pdbx_description
1 polymer ?
#
loop_
_entity_poly.entity_id
_entity_poly.type
_entity_poly.pdbx_seq_one_letter_code
_entity_poly.pdbx_strand_id
1 'polypeptide(L)'
;MIAREKIIERSAAEFFEANKAIAGFDNPTRSTYTSVRELVENALDAAEKGAILPDIQIKIELMPVEEIGELMGIKDYQIDEDATFEFIRLSVRDNGIGIRHTDIPKLFGRVLTGSNYGERQSRGRFGLGAKMVLIYSQSTIRVPFEIKSRVALTKKKSAETTSHYKLFIDIVKNAPEIVDEKKYSGQSKNMLKGHGTEVSCCFAGTWSRAKRYIFEYFEEMAVITPYASFSIITPDNEEPIIHTRTVDVVPTPPIEVPLHPIGTDINQLKSEISRTTSKTMKIFLKTHFQRIGDKTAAEVLRVSKINPTKNPKRLDEMELRRLIHEGFTKVKFFPPDGKCLSPLGHENLEAGLQDVYGTEFTCSETRPPSSYSGHAFQVEVAIGYGGEGNSPPYKLVRFANRIPLLFGEGNDLIKKTIESINWSNYKTNLNNDPIIFAVSLVSTKIPFPETSKEYIAEVDEIRKELRLCLQKAGRKLMRFQRALKKQEQAAKRMKIFEKYAPVTTSIVGQMIGKMDDEDFDFLFSSTQFSNCLRLREGSLFLPKNPIPVEALPMDSIEGVNLERYDIQTLQDLILIGDVQLQELISLGLSEEAPDQAEQILRAILELPELAKDELVESVSAKALDEFVKERGILDGLQLYNSIDNVSVLPGVGPATQKSLRTRGVRFVKDFFLTNYKDLTQSNLPMGIIIDLKSKCNVNVLPNMTTKTVEELHKKKIYSVLDFLEADEGKLMKIHGLTTERINALIELIRATLDLDIEDLRAETAEVGIEEAIEDEEVVPKPAEIKMPAPPHDFIQVDAFVSELEGVGKTMAKRLEEKGIESVGKFYMVSNSRLLKIKGLGAKTISTNRGNTDVLVLPRINFEGKRDLNLLGIFTVKQFYEAEDDSLTAIRGLRSPTITKLKLDIEEKLLKTPGSTVVPKRKKTKKPPVKTPPKAPVKKPAAKKPTISKTKKPTIPKDTTIAEYLGTKKPKEISDEEKVVRGPPKGLLKPTIKISKLPGLGKTTEERFAALGVQTVGDLFKKSIKRLSKIRGIEEKDIIELRKMLSVEVLPHVTPAIMKQLNDMGIYTVKQFQNAKIAKTSSVKGLGVKTVKAIRKHILRSFKTSAELEGKTS
;
A
#
# COMPACT_ATOMS: atom_id res chain seq x y z
N MET A 1 26.65 57.47 7.30
CA MET A 1 25.23 57.46 7.71
C MET A 1 24.83 56.04 8.00
N ILE A 2 24.32 55.72 9.20
CA ILE A 2 23.70 54.42 9.47
C ILE A 2 22.31 54.48 8.82
N ALA A 3 22.05 53.66 7.81
CA ALA A 3 20.73 53.57 7.20
C ALA A 3 19.72 53.19 8.28
N ARG A 4 18.80 54.10 8.60
CA ARG A 4 17.68 53.79 9.52
C ARG A 4 16.74 52.87 8.76
N GLU A 5 16.62 51.63 9.22
CA GLU A 5 15.61 50.70 8.72
C GLU A 5 14.22 51.26 9.06
N LYS A 6 13.37 51.35 8.04
CA LYS A 6 11.97 51.81 8.19
C LYS A 6 11.12 50.61 8.55
N ILE A 7 10.45 50.65 9.70
CA ILE A 7 9.46 49.63 10.09
C ILE A 7 8.21 49.84 9.22
N ILE A 8 7.78 48.79 8.51
CA ILE A 8 6.62 48.81 7.63
C ILE A 8 5.66 47.71 8.09
N GLU A 9 4.42 48.07 8.37
CA GLU A 9 3.32 47.12 8.62
C GLU A 9 2.58 46.85 7.30
N ARG A 10 2.20 45.59 7.08
CA ARG A 10 1.46 45.17 5.87
C ARG A 10 0.12 44.57 6.23
N SER A 11 -0.87 44.84 5.40
CA SER A 11 -2.19 44.21 5.51
C SER A 11 -2.12 42.72 5.16
N ALA A 12 -3.12 41.93 5.56
CA ALA A 12 -3.18 40.52 5.15
C ALA A 12 -3.27 40.36 3.63
N ALA A 13 -4.05 41.20 2.95
CA ALA A 13 -4.15 41.17 1.49
C ALA A 13 -2.83 41.54 0.83
N GLU A 14 -2.11 42.54 1.35
CA GLU A 14 -0.80 42.96 0.88
C GLU A 14 0.27 41.87 1.09
N PHE A 15 0.21 41.17 2.23
CA PHE A 15 1.09 40.03 2.48
C PHE A 15 0.89 38.93 1.44
N PHE A 16 -0.35 38.54 1.15
CA PHE A 16 -0.62 37.47 0.19
C PHE A 16 -0.42 37.89 -1.26
N GLU A 17 -0.62 39.16 -1.59
CA GLU A 17 -0.31 39.71 -2.90
C GLU A 17 1.20 39.72 -3.18
N ALA A 18 2.02 40.03 -2.17
CA ALA A 18 3.48 39.90 -2.26
C ALA A 18 3.97 38.44 -2.24
N ASN A 19 3.18 37.50 -1.70
CA ASN A 19 3.56 36.10 -1.48
C ASN A 19 2.57 35.10 -2.12
N LYS A 20 2.15 35.36 -3.37
CA LYS A 20 1.16 34.56 -4.11
C LYS A 20 1.48 33.07 -4.19
N ALA A 21 2.77 32.72 -4.26
CA ALA A 21 3.25 31.34 -4.29
C ALA A 21 2.78 30.50 -3.07
N ILE A 22 2.62 31.13 -1.89
CA ILE A 22 2.15 30.45 -0.66
C ILE A 22 0.75 29.85 -0.86
N ALA A 23 -0.08 30.49 -1.70
CA ALA A 23 -1.44 30.06 -1.99
C ALA A 23 -1.56 29.26 -3.30
N GLY A 24 -0.45 28.86 -3.92
CA GLY A 24 -0.45 28.09 -5.18
C GLY A 24 -0.54 28.94 -6.45
N PHE A 25 -0.31 30.25 -6.35
CA PHE A 25 -0.24 31.18 -7.48
C PHE A 25 1.22 31.57 -7.76
N ASP A 26 2.04 30.58 -8.08
CA ASP A 26 3.49 30.74 -8.35
C ASP A 26 3.78 31.07 -9.82
N ASN A 27 3.11 30.39 -10.74
CA ASN A 27 3.27 30.51 -12.18
C ASN A 27 1.90 30.49 -12.89
N PRO A 28 1.80 30.97 -14.15
CA PRO A 28 0.53 31.07 -14.86
C PRO A 28 -0.20 29.73 -15.02
N THR A 29 0.51 28.63 -15.28
CA THR A 29 -0.08 27.28 -15.44
C THR A 29 -0.76 26.82 -14.15
N ARG A 30 -0.05 26.88 -13.02
CA ARG A 30 -0.57 26.48 -11.71
C ARG A 30 -1.65 27.43 -11.21
N SER A 31 -1.54 28.71 -11.53
CA SER A 31 -2.55 29.72 -11.18
C SER A 31 -3.87 29.45 -11.88
N THR A 32 -3.86 29.05 -13.16
CA THR A 32 -5.07 28.61 -13.88
C THR A 32 -5.71 27.40 -13.18
N TYR A 33 -4.92 26.36 -12.91
CA TYR A 33 -5.39 25.17 -12.19
C TYR A 33 -5.98 25.50 -10.81
N THR A 34 -5.26 26.28 -10.02
CA THR A 34 -5.64 26.65 -8.64
C THR A 34 -6.90 27.51 -8.64
N SER A 35 -7.08 28.38 -9.64
CA SER A 35 -8.30 29.19 -9.78
C SER A 35 -9.54 28.35 -10.04
N VAL A 36 -9.45 27.36 -10.95
CA VAL A 36 -10.55 26.41 -11.20
C VAL A 36 -10.86 25.62 -9.94
N ARG A 37 -9.83 25.01 -9.33
CA ARG A 37 -9.96 24.22 -8.11
C ARG A 37 -10.65 24.99 -6.99
N GLU A 38 -10.17 26.18 -6.65
CA GLU A 38 -10.70 26.96 -5.52
C GLU A 38 -12.15 27.40 -5.73
N LEU A 39 -12.56 27.76 -6.96
CA LEU A 39 -13.96 28.11 -7.24
C LEU A 39 -14.88 26.88 -7.22
N VAL A 40 -14.43 25.75 -7.79
CA VAL A 40 -15.20 24.49 -7.79
C VAL A 40 -15.36 23.92 -6.37
N GLU A 41 -14.31 23.95 -5.55
CA GLU A 41 -14.39 23.49 -4.15
C GLU A 41 -15.41 24.33 -3.34
N ASN A 42 -15.45 25.65 -3.57
CA ASN A 42 -16.43 26.52 -2.91
C ASN A 42 -17.87 26.26 -3.39
N ALA A 43 -18.06 25.97 -4.69
CA ALA A 43 -19.34 25.57 -5.27
C ALA A 43 -19.86 24.27 -4.65
N LEU A 44 -19.00 23.25 -4.53
CA LEU A 44 -19.34 21.98 -3.88
C LEU A 44 -19.71 22.17 -2.40
N ASP A 45 -18.89 22.93 -1.65
CA ASP A 45 -19.16 23.23 -0.25
C ASP A 45 -20.52 23.95 -0.09
N ALA A 46 -20.90 24.83 -1.02
CA ALA A 46 -22.18 25.55 -0.99
C ALA A 46 -23.38 24.62 -1.21
N ALA A 47 -23.29 23.66 -2.13
CA ALA A 47 -24.35 22.68 -2.37
C ALA A 47 -24.47 21.67 -1.22
N GLU A 48 -23.35 21.10 -0.77
CA GLU A 48 -23.31 20.10 0.29
C GLU A 48 -23.79 20.63 1.64
N LYS A 49 -23.50 21.89 1.97
CA LYS A 49 -24.04 22.56 3.18
C LYS A 49 -25.57 22.59 3.19
N GLY A 50 -26.19 22.71 2.02
CA GLY A 50 -27.64 22.65 1.84
C GLY A 50 -28.20 21.22 1.73
N ALA A 51 -27.34 20.20 1.77
CA ALA A 51 -27.67 18.83 1.37
C ALA A 51 -28.39 18.78 0.00
N ILE A 52 -27.93 19.61 -0.94
CA ILE A 52 -28.38 19.69 -2.33
C ILE A 52 -27.41 18.85 -3.16
N LEU A 53 -27.92 18.06 -4.09
CA LEU A 53 -27.08 17.32 -5.03
C LEU A 53 -26.39 18.31 -5.97
N PRO A 54 -25.04 18.44 -5.92
CA PRO A 54 -24.34 19.46 -6.67
C PRO A 54 -24.52 19.29 -8.18
N ASP A 55 -24.82 20.39 -8.84
CA ASP A 55 -24.80 20.55 -10.29
C ASP A 55 -23.97 21.79 -10.57
N ILE A 56 -22.76 21.58 -11.10
CA ILE A 56 -21.74 22.61 -11.24
C ILE A 56 -21.39 22.76 -12.72
N GLN A 57 -21.56 23.98 -13.21
CA GLN A 57 -21.20 24.38 -14.56
C GLN A 57 -19.90 25.17 -14.51
N ILE A 58 -18.93 24.76 -15.29
CA ILE A 58 -17.63 25.40 -15.41
C ILE A 58 -17.46 25.82 -16.87
N LYS A 59 -17.12 27.08 -17.09
CA LYS A 59 -16.83 27.61 -18.42
C LYS A 59 -15.46 28.27 -18.39
N ILE A 60 -14.57 27.79 -19.25
CA ILE A 60 -13.22 28.32 -19.43
C ILE A 60 -13.13 28.79 -20.88
N GLU A 61 -12.83 30.07 -21.09
CA GLU A 61 -12.74 30.69 -22.41
C GLU A 61 -11.41 31.40 -22.56
N LEU A 62 -10.80 31.25 -23.75
CA LEU A 62 -9.68 32.10 -24.17
C LEU A 62 -10.25 33.40 -24.71
N MET A 63 -9.74 34.50 -24.19
CA MET A 63 -10.21 35.85 -24.46
C MET A 63 -9.32 36.50 -25.53
N PRO A 64 -9.90 37.07 -26.60
CA PRO A 64 -9.17 37.88 -27.56
C PRO A 64 -8.52 39.09 -26.88
N VAL A 65 -7.39 39.53 -27.43
CA VAL A 65 -6.62 40.65 -26.89
C VAL A 65 -7.43 41.95 -26.95
N GLU A 66 -8.23 42.10 -28.00
CA GLU A 66 -9.10 43.25 -28.26
C GLU A 66 -10.18 43.35 -27.19
N GLU A 67 -10.87 42.25 -26.87
CA GLU A 67 -11.92 42.22 -25.83
C GLU A 67 -11.34 42.55 -24.46
N ILE A 68 -10.12 42.10 -24.17
CA ILE A 68 -9.41 42.44 -22.93
C ILE A 68 -8.98 43.91 -22.90
N GLY A 69 -8.47 44.44 -24.02
CA GLY A 69 -8.17 45.86 -24.18
C GLY A 69 -9.39 46.74 -23.88
N GLU A 70 -10.55 46.38 -24.45
CA GLU A 70 -11.83 47.05 -24.18
C GLU A 70 -12.21 46.99 -22.69
N LEU A 71 -12.11 45.81 -22.06
CA LEU A 71 -12.42 45.63 -20.64
C LEU A 71 -11.48 46.41 -19.71
N MET A 72 -10.21 46.59 -20.11
CA MET A 72 -9.24 47.42 -19.38
C MET A 72 -9.39 48.92 -19.70
N GLY A 73 -10.18 49.28 -20.70
CA GLY A 73 -10.30 50.67 -21.18
C GLY A 73 -9.07 51.15 -21.97
N ILE A 74 -8.28 50.23 -22.53
CA ILE A 74 -7.08 50.50 -23.31
C ILE A 74 -7.38 50.20 -24.79
N LYS A 75 -7.40 51.24 -25.62
CA LYS A 75 -7.50 51.07 -27.08
C LYS A 75 -6.16 50.54 -27.62
N ASP A 76 -6.23 49.60 -28.55
CA ASP A 76 -5.06 48.99 -29.21
C ASP A 76 -4.08 48.33 -28.22
N TYR A 77 -4.59 47.57 -27.25
CA TYR A 77 -3.77 46.79 -26.34
C TYR A 77 -3.01 45.71 -27.14
N GLN A 78 -1.68 45.74 -27.10
CA GLN A 78 -0.82 44.76 -27.74
C GLN A 78 -0.11 43.93 -26.68
N ILE A 79 -0.03 42.62 -26.93
CA ILE A 79 0.79 41.71 -26.13
C ILE A 79 2.14 41.58 -26.84
N ASP A 80 3.21 41.53 -26.06
CA ASP A 80 4.54 41.16 -26.54
C ASP A 80 4.48 39.83 -27.32
N GLU A 81 5.13 39.73 -28.47
CA GLU A 81 5.14 38.52 -29.30
C GLU A 81 5.74 37.32 -28.55
N ASP A 82 6.61 37.59 -27.57
CA ASP A 82 7.24 36.59 -26.70
C ASP A 82 6.40 36.22 -25.46
N ALA A 83 5.18 36.74 -25.31
CA ALA A 83 4.36 36.47 -24.15
C ALA A 83 3.90 35.00 -24.11
N THR A 84 4.19 34.34 -22.98
CA THR A 84 3.88 32.92 -22.77
C THR A 84 2.55 32.68 -22.03
N PHE A 85 1.70 33.69 -21.95
CA PHE A 85 0.42 33.65 -21.23
C PHE A 85 -0.75 33.97 -22.16
N GLU A 86 -1.90 33.37 -21.88
CA GLU A 86 -3.17 33.70 -22.53
C GLU A 86 -4.11 34.39 -21.53
N PHE A 87 -5.08 35.14 -22.03
CA PHE A 87 -6.14 35.71 -21.20
C PHE A 87 -7.29 34.72 -21.06
N ILE A 88 -7.63 34.37 -19.84
CA ILE A 88 -8.62 33.34 -19.54
C ILE A 88 -9.79 33.96 -18.80
N ARG A 89 -11.01 33.73 -19.30
CA ARG A 89 -12.26 33.97 -18.57
C ARG A 89 -12.74 32.66 -17.96
N LEU A 90 -12.78 32.61 -16.63
CA LEU A 90 -13.28 31.49 -15.85
C LEU A 90 -14.63 31.87 -15.25
N SER A 91 -15.66 31.07 -15.51
CA SER A 91 -16.97 31.17 -14.85
C SER A 91 -17.34 29.84 -14.21
N VAL A 92 -17.67 29.87 -12.92
CA VAL A 92 -18.14 28.70 -12.16
C VAL A 92 -19.49 29.02 -11.58
N ARG A 93 -20.48 28.18 -11.91
CA ARG A 93 -21.86 28.30 -11.44
C ARG A 93 -22.27 27.04 -10.70
N ASP A 94 -22.85 27.24 -9.52
CA ASP A 94 -23.40 26.19 -8.68
C ASP A 94 -24.93 26.29 -8.54
N ASN A 95 -25.52 25.20 -8.05
CA ASN A 95 -26.91 25.12 -7.61
C ASN A 95 -27.03 25.11 -6.06
N GLY A 96 -26.06 25.67 -5.34
CA GLY A 96 -25.98 25.62 -3.89
C GLY A 96 -26.92 26.58 -3.16
N ILE A 97 -26.62 26.84 -1.89
CA ILE A 97 -27.46 27.69 -1.01
C ILE A 97 -27.48 29.18 -1.39
N GLY A 98 -26.56 29.63 -2.24
CA GLY A 98 -26.35 31.05 -2.52
C GLY A 98 -25.79 31.84 -1.33
N ILE A 99 -25.51 33.12 -1.55
CA ILE A 99 -24.91 34.04 -0.60
C ILE A 99 -25.84 35.24 -0.43
N ARG A 100 -26.07 35.65 0.83
CA ARG A 100 -26.89 36.83 1.10
C ARG A 100 -26.21 38.08 0.55
N HIS A 101 -27.02 38.97 -0.02
CA HIS A 101 -26.56 40.22 -0.63
C HIS A 101 -25.51 40.97 0.22
N THR A 102 -25.81 41.18 1.50
CA THR A 102 -24.95 41.91 2.46
C THR A 102 -23.65 41.20 2.82
N ASP A 103 -23.55 39.90 2.55
CA ASP A 103 -22.40 39.08 2.92
C ASP A 103 -21.41 38.92 1.75
N ILE A 104 -21.85 39.14 0.50
CA ILE A 104 -21.00 38.99 -0.71
C ILE A 104 -19.73 39.84 -0.62
N PRO A 105 -19.79 41.16 -0.36
CA PRO A 105 -18.56 41.97 -0.31
C PRO A 105 -17.60 41.52 0.80
N LYS A 106 -18.13 41.10 1.96
CA LYS A 106 -17.32 40.61 3.09
C LYS A 106 -16.68 39.26 2.78
N LEU A 107 -17.39 38.39 2.08
CA LEU A 107 -16.95 37.04 1.76
C LEU A 107 -16.00 36.97 0.56
N PHE A 108 -15.92 37.98 -0.30
CA PHE A 108 -14.99 38.00 -1.44
C PHE A 108 -13.93 39.11 -1.37
N GLY A 109 -14.24 40.28 -0.82
CA GLY A 109 -13.32 41.43 -0.78
C GLY A 109 -12.55 41.59 0.54
N ARG A 110 -12.57 40.60 1.45
CA ARG A 110 -11.79 40.63 2.69
C ARG A 110 -11.05 39.31 2.92
N VAL A 111 -9.72 39.37 2.95
CA VAL A 111 -8.85 38.23 3.20
C VAL A 111 -8.95 37.78 4.66
N LEU A 112 -8.82 36.47 4.90
CA LEU A 112 -9.05 35.81 6.20
C LEU A 112 -10.49 35.99 6.73
N THR A 113 -11.46 36.16 5.85
CA THR A 113 -12.90 36.17 6.20
C THR A 113 -13.58 34.95 5.58
N GLY A 114 -14.38 34.23 6.37
CA GLY A 114 -15.04 33.02 5.93
C GLY A 114 -16.04 32.47 6.94
N SER A 115 -16.88 31.56 6.48
CA SER A 115 -17.91 30.88 7.28
C SER A 115 -17.46 29.50 7.79
N ASN A 116 -16.21 29.11 7.52
CA ASN A 116 -15.64 27.79 7.85
C ASN A 116 -14.71 27.80 9.08
N TYR A 117 -14.80 28.84 9.92
CA TYR A 117 -14.11 28.86 11.21
C TYR A 117 -14.84 27.98 12.22
N GLY A 118 -14.14 27.01 12.80
CA GLY A 118 -14.69 26.03 13.75
C GLY A 118 -13.98 24.68 13.62
N GLU A 119 -14.12 23.80 14.62
CA GLU A 119 -13.62 22.42 14.51
C GLU A 119 -14.67 21.56 13.81
N ARG A 120 -14.63 21.57 12.48
CA ARG A 120 -15.38 20.67 11.60
C ARG A 120 -14.56 20.39 10.35
N GLN A 121 -14.89 19.32 9.63
CA GLN A 121 -14.33 19.11 8.30
C GLN A 121 -14.76 20.23 7.35
N SER A 122 -13.82 20.72 6.56
CA SER A 122 -14.05 21.60 5.42
C SER A 122 -12.95 21.41 4.37
N ARG A 123 -13.27 21.68 3.10
CA ARG A 123 -12.28 21.71 1.99
C ARG A 123 -11.31 22.89 2.16
N GLY A 124 -11.86 24.08 2.39
CA GLY A 124 -11.11 25.30 2.72
C GLY A 124 -11.22 25.73 4.18
N ARG A 125 -10.09 25.93 4.88
CA ARG A 125 -10.03 26.34 6.31
C ARG A 125 -9.85 27.85 6.53
N PHE A 126 -8.94 28.49 5.80
CA PHE A 126 -8.52 29.88 6.08
C PHE A 126 -9.40 30.96 5.44
N GLY A 127 -10.41 30.56 4.65
CA GLY A 127 -11.25 31.51 3.91
C GLY A 127 -10.46 32.36 2.93
N LEU A 128 -9.39 31.80 2.34
CA LEU A 128 -8.42 32.50 1.48
C LEU A 128 -8.67 32.26 -0.03
N GLY A 129 -9.06 31.04 -0.42
CA GLY A 129 -9.19 30.54 -1.79
C GLY A 129 -9.68 31.54 -2.84
N ALA A 130 -11.00 31.79 -2.88
CA ALA A 130 -11.61 32.70 -3.87
C ALA A 130 -11.04 34.13 -3.84
N LYS A 131 -10.49 34.59 -2.69
CA LYS A 131 -9.87 35.92 -2.61
C LYS A 131 -8.51 35.94 -3.26
N MET A 132 -7.78 34.83 -3.24
CA MET A 132 -6.52 34.73 -3.98
C MET A 132 -6.76 34.73 -5.48
N VAL A 133 -7.85 34.10 -5.95
CA VAL A 133 -8.28 34.23 -7.34
C VAL A 133 -8.59 35.69 -7.68
N LEU A 134 -9.30 36.41 -6.79
CA LEU A 134 -9.55 37.85 -6.93
C LEU A 134 -8.27 38.68 -6.98
N ILE A 135 -7.36 38.50 -6.01
CA ILE A 135 -6.09 39.21 -5.96
C ILE A 135 -5.26 38.92 -7.22
N TYR A 136 -5.21 37.66 -7.65
CA TYR A 136 -4.47 37.25 -8.84
C TYR A 136 -5.04 37.92 -10.10
N SER A 137 -6.35 37.79 -10.33
CA SER A 137 -7.07 38.43 -11.43
C SER A 137 -6.88 39.96 -11.46
N GLN A 138 -6.96 40.59 -10.29
CA GLN A 138 -6.76 42.03 -10.15
C GLN A 138 -5.31 42.45 -10.44
N SER A 139 -4.32 41.65 -10.05
CA SER A 139 -2.92 41.94 -10.34
C SER A 139 -2.53 41.69 -11.80
N THR A 140 -3.21 40.77 -12.50
CA THR A 140 -2.85 40.43 -13.89
C THR A 140 -3.52 41.32 -14.93
N ILE A 141 -4.85 41.50 -14.84
CA ILE A 141 -5.64 42.23 -15.85
C ILE A 141 -6.40 43.40 -15.23
N ARG A 142 -6.68 43.35 -13.92
CA ARG A 142 -7.47 44.36 -13.21
C ARG A 142 -8.89 44.52 -13.77
N VAL A 143 -9.54 43.40 -14.07
CA VAL A 143 -10.98 43.33 -14.37
C VAL A 143 -11.73 42.93 -13.10
N PRO A 144 -12.87 43.56 -12.76
CA PRO A 144 -13.57 43.27 -11.52
C PRO A 144 -14.12 41.85 -11.50
N PHE A 145 -14.10 41.22 -10.33
CA PHE A 145 -14.79 39.95 -10.10
C PHE A 145 -16.29 40.17 -10.24
N GLU A 146 -16.95 39.37 -11.08
CA GLU A 146 -18.39 39.39 -11.24
C GLU A 146 -19.01 38.23 -10.44
N ILE A 147 -19.93 38.56 -9.53
CA ILE A 147 -20.58 37.60 -8.64
C ILE A 147 -22.08 37.77 -8.76
N LYS A 148 -22.77 36.71 -9.18
CA LYS A 148 -24.22 36.60 -9.17
C LYS A 148 -24.63 35.57 -8.14
N SER A 149 -25.55 35.89 -7.25
CA SER A 149 -26.01 34.93 -6.25
C SER A 149 -27.49 35.05 -5.95
N ARG A 150 -28.16 33.90 -5.90
CA ARG A 150 -29.58 33.77 -5.61
C ARG A 150 -29.76 32.79 -4.46
N VAL A 151 -30.19 33.30 -3.32
CA VAL A 151 -30.29 32.54 -2.06
C VAL A 151 -31.37 31.44 -2.16
N ALA A 152 -31.06 30.26 -1.65
CA ALA A 152 -32.03 29.18 -1.46
C ALA A 152 -32.88 29.43 -0.20
N LEU A 153 -34.20 29.42 -0.35
CA LEU A 153 -35.15 29.45 0.77
C LEU A 153 -35.47 28.03 1.26
N THR A 154 -35.55 27.09 0.31
CA THR A 154 -35.65 25.64 0.52
C THR A 154 -34.91 24.93 -0.61
N LYS A 155 -34.78 23.60 -0.57
CA LYS A 155 -34.17 22.82 -1.68
C LYS A 155 -34.83 23.02 -3.05
N LYS A 156 -36.08 23.51 -3.10
CA LYS A 156 -36.85 23.72 -4.33
C LYS A 156 -37.27 25.17 -4.58
N LYS A 157 -37.08 26.07 -3.59
CA LYS A 157 -37.49 27.48 -3.69
C LYS A 157 -36.28 28.38 -3.54
N SER A 158 -36.14 29.31 -4.47
CA SER A 158 -35.13 30.36 -4.45
C SER A 158 -35.76 31.71 -4.07
N ALA A 159 -34.93 32.65 -3.60
CA ALA A 159 -35.34 34.02 -3.36
C ALA A 159 -35.84 34.67 -4.67
N GLU A 160 -36.67 35.70 -4.59
CA GLU A 160 -37.23 36.38 -5.77
C GLU A 160 -36.21 37.24 -6.53
N THR A 161 -35.07 37.54 -5.90
CA THR A 161 -34.05 38.43 -6.46
C THR A 161 -32.69 37.73 -6.60
N THR A 162 -31.98 38.01 -7.69
CA THR A 162 -30.54 37.70 -7.83
C THR A 162 -29.73 38.92 -7.45
N SER A 163 -28.78 38.75 -6.54
CA SER A 163 -27.77 39.77 -6.21
C SER A 163 -26.66 39.73 -7.24
N HIS A 164 -26.26 40.89 -7.75
CA HIS A 164 -25.16 41.03 -8.70
C HIS A 164 -24.16 42.06 -8.19
N TYR A 165 -22.91 41.65 -8.04
CA TYR A 165 -21.81 42.50 -7.63
C TYR A 165 -20.67 42.44 -8.64
N LYS A 166 -20.06 43.59 -8.90
CA LYS A 166 -18.73 43.70 -9.49
C LYS A 166 -17.82 44.34 -8.45
N LEU A 167 -16.74 43.67 -8.08
CA LEU A 167 -15.87 44.17 -7.01
C LEU A 167 -14.39 43.87 -7.24
N PHE A 168 -13.56 44.72 -6.64
CA PHE A 168 -12.13 44.57 -6.42
C PHE A 168 -11.86 44.39 -4.91
N ILE A 169 -10.59 44.20 -4.58
CA ILE A 169 -10.10 44.29 -3.20
C ILE A 169 -9.10 45.44 -3.08
N ASP A 170 -9.32 46.30 -2.08
CA ASP A 170 -8.32 47.26 -1.63
C ASP A 170 -7.25 46.47 -0.85
N ILE A 171 -6.12 46.22 -1.51
CA ILE A 171 -5.01 45.41 -0.98
C ILE A 171 -4.41 46.06 0.28
N VAL A 172 -4.36 47.40 0.35
CA VAL A 172 -3.77 48.12 1.48
C VAL A 172 -4.69 48.07 2.69
N LYS A 173 -6.00 48.30 2.50
CA LYS A 173 -6.97 48.31 3.60
C LYS A 173 -7.53 46.92 3.94
N ASN A 174 -7.29 45.92 3.10
CA ASN A 174 -7.94 44.60 3.17
C ASN A 174 -9.48 44.74 3.28
N ALA A 175 -10.06 45.46 2.32
CA ALA A 175 -11.49 45.78 2.29
C ALA A 175 -12.05 45.65 0.86
N PRO A 176 -13.35 45.32 0.71
CA PRO A 176 -13.99 45.27 -0.60
C PRO A 176 -14.06 46.65 -1.23
N GLU A 177 -13.74 46.74 -2.52
CA GLU A 177 -13.96 47.93 -3.36
C GLU A 177 -15.07 47.58 -4.36
N ILE A 178 -16.28 48.10 -4.14
CA ILE A 178 -17.47 47.76 -4.94
C ILE A 178 -17.54 48.69 -6.16
N VAL A 179 -17.54 48.11 -7.36
CA VAL A 179 -17.65 48.83 -8.64
C VAL A 179 -19.11 48.95 -9.07
N ASP A 180 -19.88 47.85 -8.94
CA ASP A 180 -21.30 47.80 -9.26
C ASP A 180 -22.04 46.91 -8.25
N GLU A 181 -23.22 47.36 -7.81
CA GLU A 181 -24.10 46.65 -6.89
C GLU A 181 -25.54 46.76 -7.38
N LYS A 182 -26.12 45.63 -7.77
CA LYS A 182 -27.48 45.56 -8.31
C LYS A 182 -28.25 44.37 -7.75
N LYS A 183 -29.58 44.49 -7.72
CA LYS A 183 -30.51 43.39 -7.50
C LYS A 183 -31.42 43.28 -8.71
N TYR A 184 -31.55 42.09 -9.26
CA TYR A 184 -32.45 41.80 -10.37
C TYR A 184 -33.63 40.95 -9.89
N SER A 185 -34.82 41.30 -10.35
CA SER A 185 -36.08 40.54 -10.20
C SER A 185 -36.74 40.32 -11.56
N GLY A 186 -37.67 39.38 -11.67
CA GLY A 186 -38.37 39.09 -12.94
C GLY A 186 -37.52 38.34 -13.97
N GLN A 187 -37.80 38.53 -15.28
CA GLN A 187 -37.11 37.87 -16.40
C GLN A 187 -35.89 38.65 -16.93
N SER A 188 -34.99 39.09 -16.05
CA SER A 188 -33.73 39.72 -16.47
C SER A 188 -32.73 38.68 -17.00
N LYS A 189 -31.92 39.03 -18.02
CA LYS A 189 -30.80 38.18 -18.49
C LYS A 189 -29.78 37.87 -17.38
N ASN A 190 -29.65 38.75 -16.39
CA ASN A 190 -28.76 38.58 -15.24
C ASN A 190 -29.42 37.83 -14.06
N MET A 191 -30.64 37.33 -14.25
CA MET A 191 -31.35 36.53 -13.26
C MET A 191 -30.91 35.07 -13.35
N LEU A 192 -30.43 34.51 -12.24
CA LEU A 192 -30.16 33.07 -12.18
C LEU A 192 -31.49 32.29 -12.24
N LYS A 193 -31.55 31.26 -13.10
CA LYS A 193 -32.76 30.41 -13.28
C LYS A 193 -33.15 29.68 -11.98
N GLY A 194 -32.18 29.34 -11.13
CA GLY A 194 -32.37 28.65 -9.85
C GLY A 194 -31.60 29.34 -8.71
N HIS A 195 -31.61 28.74 -7.51
CA HIS A 195 -30.70 29.17 -6.45
C HIS A 195 -29.26 28.73 -6.75
N GLY A 196 -28.29 29.41 -6.14
CA GLY A 196 -26.87 29.14 -6.29
C GLY A 196 -26.05 30.41 -6.46
N THR A 197 -24.77 30.24 -6.77
CA THR A 197 -23.83 31.32 -7.03
C THR A 197 -23.12 31.09 -8.35
N GLU A 198 -22.91 32.17 -9.10
CA GLU A 198 -22.06 32.21 -10.28
C GLU A 198 -20.95 33.22 -10.01
N VAL A 199 -19.71 32.79 -10.15
CA VAL A 199 -18.51 33.61 -10.00
C VAL A 199 -17.76 33.60 -11.31
N SER A 200 -17.51 34.78 -11.86
CA SER A 200 -16.79 34.97 -13.11
C SER A 200 -15.60 35.91 -12.90
N CYS A 201 -14.45 35.53 -13.45
CA CYS A 201 -13.22 36.31 -13.36
C CYS A 201 -12.36 36.17 -14.63
N CYS A 202 -11.56 37.20 -14.91
CA CYS A 202 -10.60 37.19 -16.01
C CYS A 202 -9.18 37.32 -15.46
N PHE A 203 -8.25 36.47 -15.88
CA PHE A 203 -6.85 36.52 -15.44
C PHE A 203 -5.90 36.05 -16.54
N ALA A 204 -4.64 36.46 -16.46
CA ALA A 204 -3.59 35.97 -17.35
C ALA A 204 -3.11 34.60 -16.84
N GLY A 205 -3.08 33.58 -17.69
CA GLY A 205 -2.79 32.19 -17.31
C GLY A 205 -2.15 31.39 -18.46
N THR A 206 -2.01 30.07 -18.30
CA THR A 206 -1.61 29.18 -19.40
C THR A 206 -2.53 27.96 -19.53
N TRP A 207 -3.54 28.00 -20.41
CA TRP A 207 -4.49 26.91 -20.64
C TRP A 207 -3.83 25.67 -21.24
N SER A 208 -3.02 25.86 -22.29
CA SER A 208 -2.35 24.78 -23.04
C SER A 208 -1.60 23.78 -22.15
N ARG A 209 -0.94 24.28 -21.10
CA ARG A 209 -0.22 23.47 -20.09
C ARG A 209 -1.09 23.04 -18.91
N ALA A 210 -2.08 23.86 -18.54
CA ALA A 210 -2.93 23.60 -17.37
C ALA A 210 -4.01 22.55 -17.65
N LYS A 211 -4.45 22.40 -18.91
CA LYS A 211 -5.60 21.56 -19.28
C LYS A 211 -5.48 20.11 -18.79
N ARG A 212 -4.29 19.51 -18.86
CA ARG A 212 -4.06 18.13 -18.38
C ARG A 212 -4.42 17.97 -16.90
N TYR A 213 -4.02 18.95 -16.08
CA TYR A 213 -4.25 18.92 -14.63
C TYR A 213 -5.71 19.21 -14.30
N ILE A 214 -6.37 20.03 -15.12
CA ILE A 214 -7.79 20.33 -14.95
C ILE A 214 -8.64 19.10 -15.30
N PHE A 215 -8.33 18.40 -16.39
CA PHE A 215 -9.00 17.14 -16.73
C PHE A 215 -8.76 16.06 -15.68
N GLU A 216 -7.52 15.85 -15.26
CA GLU A 216 -7.17 14.90 -14.20
C GLU A 216 -7.89 15.25 -12.88
N TYR A 217 -7.97 16.54 -12.53
CA TYR A 217 -8.72 16.98 -11.36
C TYR A 217 -10.21 16.64 -11.45
N PHE A 218 -10.86 16.85 -12.59
CA PHE A 218 -12.27 16.52 -12.75
C PHE A 218 -12.52 15.00 -12.77
N GLU A 219 -11.62 14.22 -13.36
CA GLU A 219 -11.62 12.76 -13.30
C GLU A 219 -11.55 12.28 -11.84
N GLU A 220 -10.56 12.75 -11.06
CA GLU A 220 -10.44 12.38 -9.64
C GLU A 220 -11.59 12.95 -8.78
N MET A 221 -12.11 14.15 -9.13
CA MET A 221 -13.27 14.73 -8.47
C MET A 221 -14.53 13.87 -8.66
N ALA A 222 -14.75 13.31 -9.85
CA ALA A 222 -15.87 12.41 -10.11
C ALA A 222 -15.83 11.16 -9.21
N VAL A 223 -14.62 10.63 -8.94
CA VAL A 223 -14.42 9.50 -8.02
C VAL A 223 -14.83 9.82 -6.58
N ILE A 224 -14.43 10.99 -6.04
CA ILE A 224 -14.66 11.37 -4.64
C ILE A 224 -15.99 12.11 -4.41
N THR A 225 -16.63 12.57 -5.48
CA THR A 225 -17.96 13.17 -5.46
C THR A 225 -18.89 12.52 -6.49
N PRO A 226 -19.17 11.21 -6.36
CA PRO A 226 -20.05 10.48 -7.29
C PRO A 226 -21.50 10.99 -7.31
N TYR A 227 -21.85 11.86 -6.36
CA TYR A 227 -23.15 12.51 -6.26
C TYR A 227 -23.22 13.91 -6.90
N ALA A 228 -22.11 14.39 -7.45
CA ALA A 228 -22.04 15.67 -8.13
C ALA A 228 -22.10 15.47 -9.65
N SER A 229 -22.73 16.43 -10.32
CA SER A 229 -22.68 16.54 -11.78
C SER A 229 -21.80 17.72 -12.16
N PHE A 230 -20.89 17.53 -13.11
CA PHE A 230 -20.03 18.58 -13.66
C PHE A 230 -20.28 18.74 -15.15
N SER A 231 -20.49 19.97 -15.60
CA SER A 231 -20.57 20.35 -17.01
C SER A 231 -19.43 21.32 -17.31
N ILE A 232 -18.42 20.88 -18.06
CA ILE A 232 -17.18 21.61 -18.25
C ILE A 232 -17.07 22.02 -19.72
N ILE A 233 -17.17 23.32 -19.98
CA ILE A 233 -16.92 23.92 -21.29
C ILE A 233 -15.47 24.39 -21.30
N THR A 234 -14.68 23.91 -22.25
CA THR A 234 -13.26 24.23 -22.38
C THR A 234 -12.98 24.97 -23.69
N PRO A 235 -11.87 25.72 -23.81
CA PRO A 235 -11.49 26.37 -25.05
C PRO A 235 -11.27 25.42 -26.23
N ASP A 236 -10.90 24.17 -25.97
CA ASP A 236 -10.52 23.19 -26.99
C ASP A 236 -11.74 22.48 -27.62
N ASN A 237 -12.89 22.46 -26.93
CA ASN A 237 -14.07 21.68 -27.31
C ASN A 237 -15.31 22.55 -27.26
N GLU A 238 -16.09 22.59 -28.34
CA GLU A 238 -17.38 23.28 -28.37
C GLU A 238 -18.43 22.57 -27.50
N GLU A 239 -18.38 21.24 -27.44
CA GLU A 239 -19.27 20.45 -26.61
C GLU A 239 -18.78 20.36 -25.15
N PRO A 240 -19.70 20.47 -24.17
CA PRO A 240 -19.35 20.35 -22.77
C PRO A 240 -18.95 18.91 -22.43
N ILE A 241 -17.85 18.75 -21.70
CA ILE A 241 -17.51 17.47 -21.05
C ILE A 241 -18.43 17.33 -19.84
N ILE A 242 -19.24 16.27 -19.84
CA ILE A 242 -20.24 16.03 -18.81
C ILE A 242 -19.80 14.83 -17.96
N HIS A 243 -19.58 15.08 -16.67
CA HIS A 243 -19.53 14.02 -15.67
C HIS A 243 -20.88 13.97 -14.98
N THR A 244 -21.64 12.90 -15.24
CA THR A 244 -22.93 12.67 -14.59
C THR A 244 -22.73 12.07 -13.21
N ARG A 245 -23.66 12.34 -12.30
CA ARG A 245 -23.66 11.69 -10.99
C ARG A 245 -24.06 10.23 -11.14
N THR A 246 -23.45 9.36 -10.35
CA THR A 246 -23.79 7.94 -10.22
C THR A 246 -24.60 7.63 -8.98
N VAL A 247 -24.56 8.51 -7.97
CA VAL A 247 -25.20 8.30 -6.67
C VAL A 247 -26.07 9.50 -6.29
N ASP A 248 -27.30 9.27 -5.82
CA ASP A 248 -28.23 10.33 -5.41
C ASP A 248 -28.22 10.63 -3.89
N VAL A 249 -27.21 10.14 -3.18
CA VAL A 249 -27.07 10.30 -1.72
C VAL A 249 -25.88 11.18 -1.39
N VAL A 250 -26.16 12.40 -0.92
CA VAL A 250 -25.15 13.32 -0.39
C VAL A 250 -24.73 12.89 1.02
N PRO A 251 -23.44 12.85 1.35
CA PRO A 251 -22.96 12.61 2.71
C PRO A 251 -23.54 13.59 3.72
N THR A 252 -23.68 13.14 4.97
CA THR A 252 -24.20 13.99 6.05
C THR A 252 -23.26 15.18 6.30
N PRO A 253 -23.76 16.43 6.28
CA PRO A 253 -22.92 17.60 6.50
C PRO A 253 -22.21 17.55 7.86
N PRO A 254 -20.93 17.98 7.93
CA PRO A 254 -20.17 17.94 9.17
C PRO A 254 -20.71 18.97 10.17
N ILE A 255 -20.83 18.57 11.43
CA ILE A 255 -21.33 19.42 12.51
C ILE A 255 -20.15 20.07 13.24
N GLU A 256 -20.28 21.35 13.60
CA GLU A 256 -19.28 22.01 14.43
C GLU A 256 -19.28 21.44 15.85
N VAL A 257 -18.10 21.08 16.35
CA VAL A 257 -17.92 20.52 17.68
C VAL A 257 -16.94 21.36 18.50
N PRO A 258 -16.98 21.30 19.84
CA PRO A 258 -16.01 21.98 20.70
C PRO A 258 -14.58 21.44 20.51
N LEU A 259 -13.57 22.10 21.09
CA LEU A 259 -12.18 21.64 20.98
C LEU A 259 -11.94 20.34 21.74
N HIS A 260 -10.96 19.54 21.31
CA HIS A 260 -10.52 18.36 22.06
C HIS A 260 -9.31 18.70 22.95
N PRO A 261 -9.26 18.24 24.22
CA PRO A 261 -8.18 18.58 25.16
C PRO A 261 -6.76 18.25 24.66
N ILE A 262 -6.57 17.07 24.06
CA ILE A 262 -5.24 16.54 23.63
C ILE A 262 -4.57 17.37 22.52
N GLY A 263 -5.27 18.32 21.90
CA GLY A 263 -4.74 19.20 20.84
C GLY A 263 -4.78 20.68 21.15
N THR A 264 -5.25 21.07 22.35
CA THR A 264 -5.51 22.48 22.65
C THR A 264 -4.22 23.19 23.06
N ASP A 265 -3.89 24.27 22.35
CA ASP A 265 -2.77 25.14 22.69
C ASP A 265 -3.16 26.25 23.70
N ILE A 266 -2.16 26.97 24.23
CA ILE A 266 -2.40 28.04 25.22
C ILE A 266 -3.24 29.18 24.63
N ASN A 267 -3.06 29.52 23.36
CA ASN A 267 -3.74 30.64 22.71
C ASN A 267 -5.21 30.30 22.41
N GLN A 268 -5.48 29.08 21.96
CA GLN A 268 -6.81 28.49 21.82
C GLN A 268 -7.51 28.44 23.16
N LEU A 269 -6.84 27.98 24.21
CA LEU A 269 -7.39 28.00 25.57
C LEU A 269 -7.72 29.43 26.03
N LYS A 270 -6.82 30.40 25.81
CA LYS A 270 -7.06 31.83 26.12
C LYS A 270 -8.25 32.38 25.31
N SER A 271 -8.37 32.00 24.03
CA SER A 271 -9.51 32.38 23.18
C SER A 271 -10.83 31.76 23.68
N GLU A 272 -10.82 30.50 24.10
CA GLU A 272 -12.02 29.86 24.67
C GLU A 272 -12.40 30.50 26.02
N ILE A 273 -11.42 30.87 26.84
CA ILE A 273 -11.65 31.59 28.09
C ILE A 273 -12.22 33.00 27.84
N SER A 274 -11.79 33.71 26.79
CA SER A 274 -12.34 35.03 26.48
C SER A 274 -13.80 34.94 26.02
N ARG A 275 -14.14 33.89 25.26
CA ARG A 275 -15.49 33.58 24.76
C ARG A 275 -16.43 33.00 25.82
N THR A 276 -15.90 32.39 26.88
CA THR A 276 -16.75 31.69 27.86
C THR A 276 -17.62 32.62 28.70
N THR A 277 -18.82 32.14 29.00
CA THR A 277 -19.73 32.69 30.01
C THR A 277 -19.72 31.87 31.31
N SER A 278 -18.96 30.78 31.36
CA SER A 278 -18.92 29.85 32.49
C SER A 278 -18.30 30.49 33.73
N LYS A 279 -18.97 30.38 34.88
CA LYS A 279 -18.49 30.93 36.17
C LYS A 279 -17.48 30.04 36.90
N THR A 280 -17.44 28.75 36.58
CA THR A 280 -16.58 27.76 37.25
C THR A 280 -15.77 26.96 36.24
N MET A 281 -14.56 26.56 36.64
CA MET A 281 -13.68 25.72 35.81
C MET A 281 -14.29 24.38 35.46
N LYS A 282 -15.05 23.77 36.37
CA LYS A 282 -15.70 22.49 36.11
C LYS A 282 -16.73 22.58 34.98
N ILE A 283 -17.54 23.64 34.96
CA ILE A 283 -18.54 23.86 33.90
C ILE A 283 -17.83 24.23 32.60
N PHE A 284 -16.83 25.12 32.67
CA PHE A 284 -16.03 25.51 31.52
C PHE A 284 -15.45 24.32 30.77
N LEU A 285 -14.79 23.39 31.48
CA LEU A 285 -14.21 22.20 30.86
C LEU A 285 -15.26 21.29 30.21
N LYS A 286 -16.46 21.18 30.76
CA LYS A 286 -17.54 20.36 30.18
C LYS A 286 -18.18 20.99 28.95
N THR A 287 -18.28 22.32 28.92
CA THR A 287 -19.00 23.03 27.85
C THR A 287 -18.10 23.32 26.65
N HIS A 288 -16.84 23.72 26.88
CA HIS A 288 -15.93 24.15 25.81
C HIS A 288 -15.06 23.03 25.24
N PHE A 289 -15.02 21.86 25.89
CA PHE A 289 -14.22 20.74 25.42
C PHE A 289 -15.01 19.46 25.23
N GLN A 290 -14.68 18.74 24.17
CA GLN A 290 -15.27 17.44 23.87
C GLN A 290 -14.84 16.36 24.87
N ARG A 291 -15.73 15.37 25.07
CA ARG A 291 -15.46 14.15 25.84
C ARG A 291 -15.04 14.39 27.30
N ILE A 292 -15.35 15.55 27.86
CA ILE A 292 -15.17 15.84 29.28
C ILE A 292 -16.50 15.68 30.03
N GLY A 293 -16.60 14.60 30.82
CA GLY A 293 -17.66 14.43 31.81
C GLY A 293 -17.27 14.99 33.18
N ASP A 294 -18.17 14.88 34.17
CA ASP A 294 -17.90 15.38 35.54
C ASP A 294 -16.68 14.74 36.20
N LYS A 295 -16.50 13.42 36.00
CA LYS A 295 -15.35 12.67 36.53
C LYS A 295 -14.05 13.11 35.88
N THR A 296 -14.05 13.25 34.55
CA THR A 296 -12.86 13.68 33.79
C THR A 296 -12.48 15.12 34.13
N ALA A 297 -13.47 16.02 34.23
CA ALA A 297 -13.23 17.41 34.62
C ALA A 297 -12.59 17.50 36.02
N ALA A 298 -13.14 16.75 36.99
CA ALA A 298 -12.59 16.71 38.34
C ALA A 298 -11.14 16.18 38.35
N GLU A 299 -10.86 15.15 37.56
CA GLU A 299 -9.52 14.57 37.44
C GLU A 299 -8.52 15.52 36.79
N VAL A 300 -8.89 16.19 35.70
CA VAL A 300 -8.06 17.22 35.05
C VAL A 300 -7.72 18.35 36.01
N LEU A 301 -8.70 18.82 36.77
CA LEU A 301 -8.52 19.90 37.75
C LEU A 301 -7.68 19.47 38.95
N ARG A 302 -7.84 18.22 39.40
CA ARG A 302 -7.01 17.61 40.45
C ARG A 302 -5.55 17.51 40.03
N VAL A 303 -5.29 17.01 38.81
CA VAL A 303 -3.93 16.84 38.27
C VAL A 303 -3.24 18.20 38.05
N SER A 304 -3.97 19.19 37.53
CA SER A 304 -3.47 20.55 37.31
C SER A 304 -3.40 21.42 38.57
N LYS A 305 -3.94 20.93 39.69
CA LYS A 305 -4.04 21.64 40.98
C LYS A 305 -4.78 22.97 40.85
N ILE A 306 -5.92 22.96 40.15
CA ILE A 306 -6.80 24.11 39.97
C ILE A 306 -8.11 23.84 40.73
N ASN A 307 -8.58 24.83 41.50
CA ASN A 307 -9.84 24.70 42.23
C ASN A 307 -11.04 24.62 41.24
N PRO A 308 -11.91 23.61 41.33
CA PRO A 308 -13.06 23.46 40.44
C PRO A 308 -14.04 24.64 40.39
N THR A 309 -14.15 25.42 41.47
CA THR A 309 -15.05 26.58 41.58
C THR A 309 -14.40 27.88 41.09
N LYS A 310 -13.09 27.88 40.79
CA LYS A 310 -12.39 29.06 40.30
C LYS A 310 -13.00 29.54 38.98
N ASN A 311 -13.01 30.85 38.77
CA ASN A 311 -13.49 31.45 37.52
C ASN A 311 -12.43 31.30 36.42
N PRO A 312 -12.76 30.76 35.23
CA PRO A 312 -11.83 30.60 34.11
C PRO A 312 -11.10 31.90 33.69
N LYS A 313 -11.78 33.05 33.77
CA LYS A 313 -11.21 34.36 33.40
C LYS A 313 -10.16 34.87 34.39
N ARG A 314 -10.05 34.23 35.55
CA ARG A 314 -9.07 34.57 36.62
C ARG A 314 -7.92 33.56 36.71
N LEU A 315 -7.72 32.73 35.69
CA LEU A 315 -6.57 31.83 35.62
C LEU A 315 -5.29 32.63 35.36
N ASP A 316 -4.23 32.30 36.11
CA ASP A 316 -2.90 32.83 35.83
C ASP A 316 -2.19 32.05 34.71
N GLU A 317 -1.09 32.59 34.17
CA GLU A 317 -0.37 31.91 33.09
C GLU A 317 0.25 30.56 33.51
N MET A 318 0.61 30.43 34.78
CA MET A 318 1.21 29.21 35.32
C MET A 318 0.17 28.09 35.44
N GLU A 319 -1.06 28.43 35.81
CA GLU A 319 -2.23 27.58 35.84
C GLU A 319 -2.66 27.17 34.43
N LEU A 320 -2.63 28.08 33.45
CA LEU A 320 -2.88 27.74 32.04
C LEU A 320 -1.87 26.70 31.55
N ARG A 321 -0.58 26.90 31.83
CA ARG A 321 0.48 25.93 31.49
C ARG A 321 0.27 24.59 32.20
N ARG A 322 -0.09 24.60 33.49
CA ARG A 322 -0.41 23.37 34.25
C ARG A 322 -1.61 22.64 33.68
N LEU A 323 -2.67 23.36 33.29
CA LEU A 323 -3.86 22.76 32.71
C LEU A 323 -3.54 22.02 31.41
N ILE A 324 -2.71 22.60 30.54
CA ILE A 324 -2.32 21.96 29.27
C ILE A 324 -1.30 20.84 29.48
N HIS A 325 -0.13 21.13 30.04
CA HIS A 325 0.96 20.17 30.12
C HIS A 325 0.77 19.07 31.16
N GLU A 326 -0.03 19.33 32.20
CA GLU A 326 -0.35 18.31 33.21
C GLU A 326 -1.76 17.77 33.01
N GLY A 327 -2.76 18.65 32.97
CA GLY A 327 -4.16 18.25 32.85
C GLY A 327 -4.45 17.52 31.54
N PHE A 328 -4.21 18.16 30.40
CA PHE A 328 -4.60 17.62 29.08
C PHE A 328 -3.65 16.54 28.55
N THR A 329 -2.39 16.54 28.93
CA THR A 329 -1.44 15.51 28.48
C THR A 329 -1.45 14.24 29.34
N LYS A 330 -1.58 14.35 30.67
CA LYS A 330 -1.47 13.18 31.58
C LYS A 330 -2.80 12.43 31.74
N VAL A 331 -3.94 13.12 31.63
CA VAL A 331 -5.27 12.49 31.75
C VAL A 331 -5.62 11.77 30.46
N LYS A 332 -6.22 10.58 30.58
CA LYS A 332 -6.70 9.81 29.42
C LYS A 332 -8.09 10.30 29.01
N PHE A 333 -8.21 10.76 27.78
CA PHE A 333 -9.49 11.17 27.18
C PHE A 333 -9.99 10.10 26.22
N PHE A 334 -11.31 10.07 25.99
CA PHE A 334 -11.88 9.33 24.89
C PHE A 334 -11.55 10.02 23.56
N PRO A 335 -11.47 9.29 22.44
CA PRO A 335 -11.32 9.91 21.12
C PRO A 335 -12.43 10.96 20.85
N PRO A 336 -12.11 12.03 20.11
CA PRO A 336 -13.06 13.06 19.67
C PRO A 336 -14.23 12.45 18.90
N ASP A 337 -15.35 13.18 18.83
CA ASP A 337 -16.54 12.67 18.17
C ASP A 337 -16.40 12.70 16.64
N GLY A 338 -16.81 11.62 15.99
CA GLY A 338 -16.75 11.48 14.54
C GLY A 338 -17.77 12.35 13.79
N LYS A 339 -18.76 12.91 14.49
CA LYS A 339 -19.83 13.75 13.90
C LYS A 339 -19.33 15.06 13.27
N CYS A 340 -18.12 15.47 13.61
CA CYS A 340 -17.47 16.62 12.98
C CYS A 340 -16.87 16.30 11.61
N LEU A 341 -16.90 15.03 11.22
CA LEU A 341 -16.47 14.53 9.93
C LEU A 341 -17.70 14.15 9.09
N SER A 342 -17.50 14.24 7.79
CA SER A 342 -18.37 13.89 6.68
C SER A 342 -17.56 13.00 5.72
N PRO A 343 -17.26 11.74 6.11
CA PRO A 343 -16.68 10.76 5.21
C PRO A 343 -17.59 10.53 4.00
N LEU A 344 -17.03 10.11 2.87
CA LEU A 344 -17.81 9.79 1.67
C LEU A 344 -18.65 8.53 1.89
N GLY A 345 -18.08 7.56 2.61
CA GLY A 345 -18.61 6.21 2.75
C GLY A 345 -17.96 5.26 1.75
N HIS A 346 -17.64 4.05 2.22
CA HIS A 346 -16.98 3.02 1.41
C HIS A 346 -17.75 2.67 0.12
N GLU A 347 -19.08 2.53 0.19
CA GLU A 347 -19.94 2.21 -0.97
C GLU A 347 -19.87 3.28 -2.06
N ASN A 348 -19.98 4.56 -1.68
CA ASN A 348 -19.90 5.68 -2.61
C ASN A 348 -18.51 5.78 -3.24
N LEU A 349 -17.44 5.58 -2.46
CA LEU A 349 -16.08 5.57 -2.99
C LEU A 349 -15.84 4.41 -3.96
N GLU A 350 -16.46 3.25 -3.69
CA GLU A 350 -16.42 2.07 -4.58
C GLU A 350 -17.14 2.35 -5.91
N ALA A 351 -18.34 2.94 -5.85
CA ALA A 351 -19.13 3.30 -7.02
C ALA A 351 -18.41 4.36 -7.89
N GLY A 352 -17.87 5.40 -7.27
CA GLY A 352 -17.12 6.44 -7.99
C GLY A 352 -15.86 5.90 -8.65
N LEU A 353 -15.14 4.97 -8.00
CA LEU A 353 -13.96 4.35 -8.59
C LEU A 353 -14.33 3.44 -9.78
N GLN A 354 -15.43 2.69 -9.67
CA GLN A 354 -15.87 1.77 -10.71
C GLN A 354 -16.35 2.49 -11.96
N ASP A 355 -17.13 3.57 -11.80
CA ASP A 355 -17.68 4.35 -12.90
C ASP A 355 -16.59 5.06 -13.71
N VAL A 356 -15.66 5.73 -13.03
CA VAL A 356 -14.65 6.56 -13.69
C VAL A 356 -13.58 5.72 -14.40
N TYR A 357 -13.19 4.58 -13.82
CA TYR A 357 -12.07 3.77 -14.35
C TYR A 357 -12.48 2.44 -14.99
N GLY A 358 -13.77 2.10 -15.02
CA GLY A 358 -14.26 0.87 -15.67
C GLY A 358 -13.65 -0.42 -15.10
N THR A 359 -13.33 -0.43 -13.80
CA THR A 359 -12.60 -1.55 -13.19
C THR A 359 -13.45 -2.82 -13.11
N GLU A 360 -12.85 -3.97 -13.44
CA GLU A 360 -13.52 -5.30 -13.41
C GLU A 360 -13.94 -5.73 -12.00
N PHE A 361 -13.15 -5.34 -11.00
CA PHE A 361 -13.40 -5.63 -9.61
C PHE A 361 -13.02 -4.46 -8.73
N THR A 362 -13.94 -4.02 -7.89
CA THR A 362 -13.70 -3.01 -6.87
C THR A 362 -13.94 -3.58 -5.48
N CYS A 363 -13.23 -3.03 -4.50
CA CYS A 363 -13.56 -3.26 -3.11
C CYS A 363 -13.15 -2.08 -2.24
N SER A 364 -14.01 -1.71 -1.29
CA SER A 364 -13.79 -0.59 -0.40
C SER A 364 -13.78 -0.99 1.09
N GLU A 365 -13.14 -0.17 1.91
CA GLU A 365 -13.12 -0.27 3.37
C GLU A 365 -13.05 1.12 4.01
N THR A 366 -13.81 1.31 5.08
CA THR A 366 -13.76 2.50 5.93
C THR A 366 -13.42 2.12 7.36
N ARG A 367 -12.48 2.86 7.97
CA ARG A 367 -12.13 2.71 9.39
C ARG A 367 -13.05 3.55 10.27
N PRO A 368 -13.25 3.18 11.54
CA PRO A 368 -13.91 4.07 12.49
C PRO A 368 -13.08 5.35 12.70
N PRO A 369 -13.71 6.47 13.07
CA PRO A 369 -13.00 7.71 13.41
C PRO A 369 -11.96 7.47 14.51
N SER A 370 -10.76 8.01 14.30
CA SER A 370 -9.64 8.02 15.22
C SER A 370 -9.22 9.48 15.47
N SER A 371 -8.11 9.68 16.17
CA SER A 371 -7.60 11.02 16.44
C SER A 371 -6.09 11.12 16.45
N TYR A 372 -5.59 12.25 15.99
CA TYR A 372 -4.19 12.63 16.08
C TYR A 372 -4.11 14.07 16.59
N SER A 373 -3.25 14.34 17.57
CA SER A 373 -3.07 15.69 18.14
C SER A 373 -4.40 16.41 18.48
N GLY A 374 -5.40 15.69 18.98
CA GLY A 374 -6.74 16.22 19.30
C GLY A 374 -7.70 16.43 18.12
N HIS A 375 -7.26 16.29 16.87
CA HIS A 375 -8.14 16.36 15.70
C HIS A 375 -8.71 14.98 15.37
N ALA A 376 -10.02 14.91 15.14
CA ALA A 376 -10.67 13.70 14.65
C ALA A 376 -10.30 13.47 13.19
N PHE A 377 -10.01 12.22 12.83
CA PHE A 377 -9.79 11.83 11.44
C PHE A 377 -10.37 10.45 11.14
N GLN A 378 -10.64 10.19 9.87
CA GLN A 378 -11.14 8.92 9.36
C GLN A 378 -10.48 8.60 8.03
N VAL A 379 -10.24 7.31 7.77
CA VAL A 379 -9.59 6.82 6.55
C VAL A 379 -10.52 5.88 5.80
N GLU A 380 -10.62 6.10 4.50
CA GLU A 380 -11.39 5.29 3.55
C GLU A 380 -10.47 4.87 2.41
N VAL A 381 -10.59 3.63 1.97
CA VAL A 381 -9.76 3.05 0.91
C VAL A 381 -10.65 2.25 -0.01
N ALA A 382 -10.51 2.47 -1.31
CA ALA A 382 -11.01 1.59 -2.36
C ALA A 382 -9.84 1.08 -3.21
N ILE A 383 -9.93 -0.18 -3.62
CA ILE A 383 -8.98 -0.85 -4.51
C ILE A 383 -9.75 -1.36 -5.72
N GLY A 384 -9.36 -0.93 -6.89
CA GLY A 384 -9.82 -1.43 -8.19
C GLY A 384 -8.79 -2.37 -8.81
N TYR A 385 -9.24 -3.40 -9.51
CA TYR A 385 -8.43 -4.29 -10.34
C TYR A 385 -8.92 -4.22 -11.79
N GLY A 386 -7.99 -4.17 -12.73
CA GLY A 386 -8.26 -3.90 -14.15
C GLY A 386 -8.45 -2.41 -14.42
N GLY A 387 -9.34 -2.10 -15.36
CA GLY A 387 -9.74 -0.74 -15.74
C GLY A 387 -9.01 -0.23 -16.99
N GLU A 388 -9.67 0.68 -17.70
CA GLU A 388 -9.16 1.28 -18.93
C GLU A 388 -8.00 2.24 -18.64
N GLY A 389 -6.94 2.17 -19.44
CA GLY A 389 -5.77 3.05 -19.31
C GLY A 389 -4.92 2.83 -18.05
N ASN A 390 -5.16 1.76 -17.28
CA ASN A 390 -4.40 1.45 -16.08
C ASN A 390 -3.13 0.64 -16.41
N SER A 391 -1.99 1.32 -16.46
CA SER A 391 -0.68 0.70 -16.70
C SER A 391 0.05 0.36 -15.38
N PRO A 392 0.78 -0.76 -15.32
CA PRO A 392 1.64 -1.04 -14.18
C PRO A 392 2.70 0.06 -13.97
N PRO A 393 3.12 0.32 -12.71
CA PRO A 393 2.89 -0.49 -11.53
C PRO A 393 1.46 -0.38 -10.94
N TYR A 394 0.96 0.82 -10.65
CA TYR A 394 -0.42 1.02 -10.19
C TYR A 394 -0.81 2.50 -10.32
N LYS A 395 -2.11 2.78 -10.51
CA LYS A 395 -2.65 4.15 -10.42
C LYS A 395 -3.00 4.48 -8.96
N LEU A 396 -2.59 5.65 -8.48
CA LEU A 396 -2.84 6.11 -7.12
C LEU A 396 -3.60 7.44 -7.13
N VAL A 397 -4.84 7.38 -6.64
CA VAL A 397 -5.73 8.52 -6.47
C VAL A 397 -5.82 8.87 -4.99
N ARG A 398 -5.42 10.10 -4.63
CA ARG A 398 -5.29 10.53 -3.22
C ARG A 398 -6.28 11.65 -2.92
N PHE A 399 -6.99 11.53 -1.81
CA PHE A 399 -7.93 12.54 -1.37
C PHE A 399 -7.66 13.00 0.06
N ALA A 400 -7.76 14.31 0.28
CA ALA A 400 -7.79 14.93 1.59
C ALA A 400 -9.03 15.80 1.74
N ASN A 401 -9.88 15.52 2.73
CA ASN A 401 -11.14 16.24 2.96
C ASN A 401 -12.05 16.33 1.71
N ARG A 402 -12.08 15.29 0.88
CA ARG A 402 -12.79 15.25 -0.41
C ARG A 402 -12.25 16.23 -1.46
N ILE A 403 -10.93 16.44 -1.43
CA ILE A 403 -10.17 17.18 -2.44
C ILE A 403 -9.10 16.23 -3.02
N PRO A 404 -9.01 16.08 -4.34
CA PRO A 404 -7.94 15.36 -5.01
C PRO A 404 -6.58 16.02 -4.84
N LEU A 405 -5.54 15.21 -4.66
CA LEU A 405 -4.16 15.63 -4.50
C LEU A 405 -3.33 15.18 -5.70
N LEU A 406 -3.20 16.05 -6.70
CA LEU A 406 -2.45 15.74 -7.93
C LEU A 406 -0.93 15.82 -7.76
N PHE A 407 -0.44 16.78 -6.97
CA PHE A 407 1.00 17.05 -6.83
C PHE A 407 1.61 16.40 -5.58
N GLY A 408 2.93 16.28 -5.52
CA GLY A 408 3.66 15.86 -4.31
C GLY A 408 3.57 14.37 -3.95
N GLU A 409 3.14 13.51 -4.87
CA GLU A 409 2.88 12.08 -4.63
C GLU A 409 4.08 11.33 -4.00
N GLY A 410 5.31 11.63 -4.44
CA GLY A 410 6.53 10.97 -3.96
C GLY A 410 6.82 11.15 -2.46
N ASN A 411 6.34 12.25 -1.87
CA ASN A 411 6.55 12.55 -0.45
C ASN A 411 5.37 12.16 0.44
N ASP A 412 4.24 11.77 -0.16
CA ASP A 412 2.97 11.56 0.53
C ASP A 412 2.99 10.33 1.45
N LEU A 413 2.37 10.47 2.63
CA LEU A 413 2.17 9.39 3.59
C LEU A 413 1.45 8.18 2.97
N ILE A 414 0.49 8.40 2.07
CA ILE A 414 -0.33 7.36 1.43
C ILE A 414 0.55 6.45 0.59
N LYS A 415 1.31 7.02 -0.36
CA LYS A 415 2.21 6.25 -1.25
C LYS A 415 3.21 5.42 -0.45
N LYS A 416 3.90 6.06 0.50
CA LYS A 416 4.84 5.39 1.40
C LYS A 416 4.20 4.26 2.20
N THR A 417 2.93 4.41 2.58
CA THR A 417 2.19 3.36 3.32
C THR A 417 1.85 2.18 2.41
N ILE A 418 1.42 2.43 1.16
CA ILE A 418 1.15 1.38 0.16
C ILE A 418 2.42 0.58 -0.14
N GLU A 419 3.54 1.27 -0.42
CA GLU A 419 4.83 0.64 -0.72
C GLU A 419 5.40 -0.14 0.47
N SER A 420 5.11 0.28 1.71
CA SER A 420 5.52 -0.44 2.92
C SER A 420 4.78 -1.77 3.17
N ILE A 421 3.72 -2.06 2.41
CA ILE A 421 2.94 -3.30 2.53
C ILE A 421 3.50 -4.34 1.55
N ASN A 422 3.75 -5.56 2.05
CA ASN A 422 4.11 -6.66 1.16
C ASN A 422 2.86 -7.23 0.46
N TRP A 423 2.63 -6.80 -0.78
CA TRP A 423 1.47 -7.17 -1.60
C TRP A 423 1.45 -8.62 -2.09
N SER A 424 2.61 -9.29 -2.14
CA SER A 424 2.68 -10.72 -2.46
C SER A 424 1.89 -11.58 -1.47
N ASN A 425 1.77 -11.11 -0.23
CA ASN A 425 0.93 -11.76 0.78
C ASN A 425 -0.55 -11.77 0.37
N TYR A 426 -0.99 -10.80 -0.42
CA TYR A 426 -2.35 -10.67 -0.96
C TYR A 426 -2.55 -11.32 -2.33
N LYS A 427 -1.52 -12.04 -2.83
CA LYS A 427 -1.46 -12.69 -4.16
C LYS A 427 -1.34 -11.74 -5.34
N THR A 428 -0.95 -10.50 -5.02
CA THR A 428 -0.94 -9.34 -5.89
C THR A 428 0.49 -8.87 -6.14
N ASN A 429 0.82 -8.52 -7.38
CA ASN A 429 2.10 -7.91 -7.74
C ASN A 429 1.88 -6.50 -8.28
N LEU A 430 2.29 -5.49 -7.50
CA LEU A 430 2.17 -4.09 -7.89
C LEU A 430 2.96 -3.71 -9.14
N ASN A 431 3.85 -4.53 -9.70
CA ASN A 431 4.58 -4.18 -10.93
C ASN A 431 3.94 -4.76 -12.19
N ASN A 432 3.00 -5.70 -12.05
CA ASN A 432 2.46 -6.44 -13.18
C ASN A 432 0.93 -6.43 -13.20
N ASP A 433 0.30 -6.40 -12.02
CA ASP A 433 -1.15 -6.44 -11.92
C ASP A 433 -1.73 -5.02 -12.10
N PRO A 434 -2.77 -4.84 -12.94
CA PRO A 434 -3.40 -3.53 -13.15
C PRO A 434 -4.24 -3.17 -11.92
N ILE A 435 -3.71 -2.33 -11.03
CA ILE A 435 -4.36 -1.97 -9.77
C ILE A 435 -4.53 -0.47 -9.66
N ILE A 436 -5.67 -0.04 -9.12
CA ILE A 436 -5.97 1.35 -8.80
C ILE A 436 -6.24 1.46 -7.30
N PHE A 437 -5.59 2.40 -6.63
CA PHE A 437 -5.84 2.74 -5.23
C PHE A 437 -6.52 4.09 -5.15
N ALA A 438 -7.73 4.16 -4.57
CA ALA A 438 -8.35 5.40 -4.13
C ALA A 438 -8.29 5.48 -2.61
N VAL A 439 -7.60 6.48 -2.08
CA VAL A 439 -7.42 6.65 -0.62
C VAL A 439 -7.90 8.02 -0.19
N SER A 440 -8.89 8.06 0.70
CA SER A 440 -9.45 9.29 1.25
C SER A 440 -9.13 9.42 2.74
N LEU A 441 -8.49 10.54 3.09
CA LEU A 441 -8.28 10.97 4.47
C LEU A 441 -9.19 12.16 4.77
N VAL A 442 -10.02 12.00 5.80
CA VAL A 442 -10.96 13.03 6.24
C VAL A 442 -10.63 13.45 7.67
N SER A 443 -10.56 14.76 7.94
CA SER A 443 -10.20 15.29 9.27
C SER A 443 -10.66 16.74 9.46
N THR A 444 -10.78 17.20 10.72
CA THR A 444 -10.97 18.63 11.03
C THR A 444 -9.71 19.46 10.68
N LYS A 445 -8.55 18.82 10.70
CA LYS A 445 -7.28 19.38 10.24
C LYS A 445 -6.52 18.31 9.48
N ILE A 446 -6.05 18.59 8.29
CA ILE A 446 -5.13 17.69 7.57
C ILE A 446 -3.69 18.19 7.84
N PRO A 447 -2.73 17.31 8.18
CA PRO A 447 -1.36 17.70 8.46
C PRO A 447 -0.60 17.93 7.15
N PHE A 448 -0.91 19.03 6.46
CA PHE A 448 -0.10 19.47 5.32
C PHE A 448 1.19 20.13 5.84
N PRO A 449 2.38 19.73 5.34
CA PRO A 449 3.64 20.39 5.71
C PRO A 449 3.80 21.76 5.04
N GLU A 450 3.20 21.94 3.86
CA GLU A 450 3.21 23.16 3.08
C GLU A 450 1.81 23.77 2.97
N THR A 451 1.73 25.08 2.74
CA THR A 451 0.47 25.81 2.58
C THR A 451 -0.25 25.50 1.27
N SER A 452 0.46 24.96 0.28
CA SER A 452 -0.02 24.52 -1.04
C SER A 452 -0.96 23.31 -1.01
N LYS A 453 -0.99 22.56 0.10
CA LYS A 453 -1.82 21.36 0.33
C LYS A 453 -1.63 20.25 -0.71
N GLU A 454 -0.39 19.92 -1.06
CA GLU A 454 -0.10 18.91 -2.10
C GLU A 454 -0.02 17.47 -1.56
N TYR A 455 0.55 17.28 -0.37
CA TYR A 455 0.76 15.96 0.19
C TYR A 455 0.58 15.94 1.71
N ILE A 456 0.21 14.78 2.23
CA ILE A 456 -0.04 14.57 3.66
C ILE A 456 1.28 14.20 4.35
N ALA A 457 1.60 14.91 5.44
CA ALA A 457 2.80 14.67 6.22
C ALA A 457 2.78 13.30 6.94
N GLU A 458 3.97 12.80 7.28
CA GLU A 458 4.13 11.53 7.97
C GLU A 458 3.72 11.61 9.44
N VAL A 459 2.45 11.29 9.72
CA VAL A 459 1.90 11.16 11.07
C VAL A 459 1.66 9.68 11.39
N ASP A 460 2.24 9.19 12.48
CA ASP A 460 2.22 7.76 12.82
C ASP A 460 0.83 7.22 13.15
N GLU A 461 -0.03 8.01 13.79
CA GLU A 461 -1.42 7.65 14.08
C GLU A 461 -2.21 7.41 12.80
N ILE A 462 -2.05 8.32 11.82
CA ILE A 462 -2.71 8.24 10.51
C ILE A 462 -2.15 7.05 9.73
N ARG A 463 -0.82 6.90 9.69
CA ARG A 463 -0.12 5.77 9.04
C ARG A 463 -0.64 4.42 9.52
N LYS A 464 -0.78 4.25 10.84
CA LYS A 464 -1.24 3.00 11.45
C LYS A 464 -2.66 2.66 11.01
N GLU A 465 -3.58 3.62 11.08
CA GLU A 465 -4.97 3.39 10.66
C GLU A 465 -5.10 3.17 9.15
N LEU A 466 -4.36 3.92 8.33
CA LEU A 466 -4.31 3.72 6.89
C LEU A 466 -3.79 2.34 6.51
N ARG A 467 -2.68 1.90 7.12
CA ARG A 467 -2.13 0.56 6.90
C ARG A 467 -3.14 -0.53 7.24
N LEU A 468 -3.87 -0.39 8.36
CA LEU A 468 -4.91 -1.35 8.75
C LEU A 468 -6.08 -1.37 7.76
N CYS A 469 -6.45 -0.21 7.21
CA CYS A 469 -7.49 -0.08 6.18
C CYS A 469 -7.08 -0.80 4.88
N LEU A 470 -5.90 -0.46 4.35
CA LEU A 470 -5.32 -1.08 3.15
C LEU A 470 -5.20 -2.60 3.29
N GLN A 471 -4.74 -3.10 4.44
CA GLN A 471 -4.66 -4.53 4.68
C GLN A 471 -6.03 -5.22 4.71
N LYS A 472 -7.09 -4.52 5.12
CA LYS A 472 -8.46 -5.06 5.14
C LYS A 472 -9.02 -5.12 3.73
N ALA A 473 -8.85 -4.08 2.92
CA ALA A 473 -9.20 -4.06 1.51
C ALA A 473 -8.38 -5.10 0.71
N GLY A 474 -7.06 -5.20 0.94
CA GLY A 474 -6.19 -6.19 0.31
C GLY A 474 -6.59 -7.65 0.60
N ARG A 475 -7.21 -7.94 1.75
CA ARG A 475 -7.81 -9.26 2.02
C ARG A 475 -9.03 -9.54 1.14
N LYS A 476 -9.81 -8.52 0.76
CA LYS A 476 -10.92 -8.66 -0.20
C LYS A 476 -10.37 -8.93 -1.60
N LEU A 477 -9.39 -8.15 -2.05
CA LEU A 477 -8.68 -8.35 -3.32
C LEU A 477 -8.09 -9.77 -3.44
N MET A 478 -7.45 -10.26 -2.38
CA MET A 478 -6.93 -11.64 -2.36
C MET A 478 -8.00 -12.68 -2.67
N ARG A 479 -9.23 -12.52 -2.17
CA ARG A 479 -10.31 -13.48 -2.40
C ARG A 479 -10.70 -13.51 -3.88
N PHE A 480 -10.78 -12.34 -4.50
CA PHE A 480 -11.01 -12.18 -5.93
C PHE A 480 -9.89 -12.84 -6.75
N GLN A 481 -8.62 -12.48 -6.51
CA GLN A 481 -7.48 -13.06 -7.24
C GLN A 481 -7.35 -14.58 -7.06
N ARG A 482 -7.74 -15.13 -5.91
CA ARG A 482 -7.79 -16.58 -5.71
C ARG A 482 -8.91 -17.24 -6.50
N ALA A 483 -10.08 -16.59 -6.61
CA ALA A 483 -11.17 -17.09 -7.42
C ALA A 483 -10.77 -17.11 -8.90
N LEU A 484 -10.17 -16.02 -9.39
CA LEU A 484 -9.65 -15.91 -10.75
C LEU A 484 -8.62 -16.99 -11.06
N LYS A 485 -7.59 -17.14 -10.21
CA LYS A 485 -6.58 -18.21 -10.37
C LYS A 485 -7.17 -19.62 -10.31
N LYS A 486 -8.22 -19.84 -9.51
CA LYS A 486 -8.90 -21.14 -9.44
C LYS A 486 -9.66 -21.42 -10.73
N GLN A 487 -10.31 -20.42 -11.31
CA GLN A 487 -11.00 -20.53 -12.60
C GLN A 487 -10.00 -20.82 -13.73
N GLU A 488 -8.89 -20.10 -13.79
CA GLU A 488 -7.80 -20.38 -14.74
C GLU A 488 -7.23 -21.79 -14.60
N GLN A 489 -7.02 -22.26 -13.36
CA GLN A 489 -6.52 -23.62 -13.11
C GLN A 489 -7.55 -24.67 -13.52
N ALA A 490 -8.84 -24.44 -13.28
CA ALA A 490 -9.91 -25.31 -13.73
C ALA A 490 -9.93 -25.38 -15.26
N ALA A 491 -9.88 -24.23 -15.94
CA ALA A 491 -9.82 -24.17 -17.41
C ALA A 491 -8.58 -24.87 -17.98
N LYS A 492 -7.40 -24.66 -17.39
CA LYS A 492 -6.16 -25.38 -17.78
C LYS A 492 -6.31 -26.89 -17.58
N ARG A 493 -6.91 -27.31 -16.47
CA ARG A 493 -7.15 -28.73 -16.17
C ARG A 493 -8.17 -29.36 -17.13
N MET A 494 -9.22 -28.62 -17.51
CA MET A 494 -10.19 -29.06 -18.52
C MET A 494 -9.53 -29.26 -19.87
N LYS A 495 -8.70 -28.30 -20.32
CA LYS A 495 -7.90 -28.43 -21.56
C LYS A 495 -6.98 -29.66 -21.55
N ILE A 496 -6.40 -29.98 -20.40
CA ILE A 496 -5.60 -31.21 -20.23
C ILE A 496 -6.52 -32.44 -20.37
N PHE A 497 -7.68 -32.47 -19.72
CA PHE A 497 -8.59 -33.60 -19.82
C PHE A 497 -9.15 -33.81 -21.22
N GLU A 498 -9.50 -32.75 -21.94
CA GLU A 498 -9.89 -32.84 -23.35
C GLU A 498 -8.81 -33.48 -24.21
N LYS A 499 -7.53 -33.17 -23.96
CA LYS A 499 -6.41 -33.74 -24.70
C LYS A 499 -6.15 -35.22 -24.36
N TYR A 500 -6.24 -35.61 -23.09
CA TYR A 500 -5.79 -36.94 -22.64
C TYR A 500 -6.90 -37.97 -22.40
N ALA A 501 -8.14 -37.53 -22.15
CA ALA A 501 -9.26 -38.45 -21.89
C ALA A 501 -9.57 -39.34 -23.11
N PRO A 502 -9.54 -38.85 -24.37
CA PRO A 502 -9.69 -39.71 -25.54
C PRO A 502 -8.63 -40.80 -25.65
N VAL A 503 -7.36 -40.40 -25.52
CA VAL A 503 -6.21 -41.32 -25.60
C VAL A 503 -6.30 -42.40 -24.52
N THR A 504 -6.64 -42.02 -23.29
CA THR A 504 -6.74 -42.98 -22.18
C THR A 504 -7.89 -43.96 -22.38
N THR A 505 -9.03 -43.48 -22.89
CA THR A 505 -10.20 -44.32 -23.14
C THR A 505 -9.95 -45.28 -24.29
N SER A 506 -9.23 -44.84 -25.35
CA SER A 506 -8.75 -45.70 -26.45
C SER A 506 -7.99 -46.91 -25.92
N ILE A 507 -6.92 -46.64 -25.15
CA ILE A 507 -6.00 -47.66 -24.65
C ILE A 507 -6.76 -48.65 -23.75
N VAL A 508 -7.62 -48.14 -22.88
CA VAL A 508 -8.42 -48.99 -21.98
C VAL A 508 -9.46 -49.81 -22.76
N GLY A 509 -10.09 -49.22 -23.77
CA GLY A 509 -11.04 -49.89 -24.66
C GLY A 509 -10.40 -51.06 -25.42
N GLN A 510 -9.25 -50.80 -26.05
CA GLN A 510 -8.45 -51.82 -26.75
C GLN A 510 -7.99 -52.92 -25.80
N MET A 511 -7.53 -52.59 -24.58
CA MET A 511 -7.11 -53.59 -23.58
C MET A 511 -8.25 -54.51 -23.11
N ILE A 512 -9.48 -54.01 -23.07
CA ILE A 512 -10.65 -54.78 -22.61
C ILE A 512 -11.28 -55.59 -23.75
N GLY A 513 -10.84 -55.38 -25.01
CA GLY A 513 -11.38 -56.07 -26.19
C GLY A 513 -12.85 -55.75 -26.44
N LYS A 514 -13.28 -54.54 -26.03
CA LYS A 514 -14.67 -54.05 -26.12
C LYS A 514 -14.80 -52.75 -26.92
N MET A 515 -13.73 -52.33 -27.56
CA MET A 515 -13.72 -51.20 -28.48
C MET A 515 -12.91 -51.59 -29.69
N ASP A 516 -13.60 -51.57 -30.81
CA ASP A 516 -13.07 -51.74 -32.15
C ASP A 516 -12.56 -50.37 -32.61
N ASP A 517 -11.62 -50.31 -33.56
CA ASP A 517 -11.10 -49.01 -34.03
C ASP A 517 -12.23 -48.11 -34.60
N GLU A 518 -13.30 -48.70 -35.15
CA GLU A 518 -14.51 -48.00 -35.60
C GLU A 518 -15.37 -47.43 -34.44
N ASP A 519 -15.47 -48.14 -33.31
CA ASP A 519 -16.17 -47.67 -32.10
C ASP A 519 -15.41 -46.52 -31.43
N PHE A 520 -14.08 -46.56 -31.52
CA PHE A 520 -13.19 -45.51 -31.05
C PHE A 520 -13.39 -44.21 -31.85
N ASP A 521 -13.37 -44.31 -33.18
CA ASP A 521 -13.58 -43.16 -34.07
C ASP A 521 -15.00 -42.58 -33.95
N PHE A 522 -16.01 -43.42 -33.65
CA PHE A 522 -17.38 -42.95 -33.41
C PHE A 522 -17.53 -42.18 -32.08
N LEU A 523 -17.05 -42.74 -30.96
CA LEU A 523 -17.15 -42.13 -29.62
C LEU A 523 -16.24 -40.89 -29.45
N PHE A 524 -15.10 -40.86 -30.14
CA PHE A 524 -14.12 -39.79 -30.10
C PHE A 524 -14.06 -38.94 -31.36
N SER A 525 -15.02 -39.11 -32.27
CA SER A 525 -15.34 -38.08 -33.25
C SER A 525 -15.46 -36.74 -32.50
N SER A 526 -14.72 -35.74 -32.97
CA SER A 526 -14.54 -34.45 -32.29
C SER A 526 -15.88 -33.80 -31.91
N THR A 527 -16.96 -34.16 -32.59
CA THR A 527 -18.34 -33.74 -32.35
C THR A 527 -19.03 -34.46 -31.18
N GLN A 528 -18.96 -35.79 -31.02
CA GLN A 528 -19.69 -36.47 -29.94
C GLN A 528 -19.03 -36.32 -28.56
N PHE A 529 -17.70 -36.40 -28.48
CA PHE A 529 -16.98 -36.20 -27.23
C PHE A 529 -17.06 -34.74 -26.76
N SER A 530 -16.95 -33.78 -27.69
CA SER A 530 -17.19 -32.37 -27.38
C SER A 530 -18.66 -32.11 -27.03
N ASN A 531 -19.63 -32.76 -27.66
CA ASN A 531 -21.04 -32.65 -27.28
C ASN A 531 -21.33 -33.22 -25.88
N CYS A 532 -20.68 -34.31 -25.48
CA CYS A 532 -20.78 -34.86 -24.11
C CYS A 532 -20.15 -33.92 -23.05
N LEU A 533 -19.10 -33.18 -23.42
CA LEU A 533 -18.47 -32.15 -22.58
C LEU A 533 -19.28 -30.84 -22.56
N ARG A 534 -19.81 -30.42 -23.72
CA ARG A 534 -20.65 -29.21 -23.92
C ARG A 534 -22.02 -29.32 -23.26
N LEU A 535 -22.58 -30.53 -23.13
CA LEU A 535 -23.84 -30.78 -22.40
C LEU A 535 -23.75 -30.42 -20.89
N ARG A 536 -22.57 -30.08 -20.36
CA ARG A 536 -22.42 -29.60 -18.98
C ARG A 536 -21.98 -28.16 -18.80
N GLU A 537 -21.43 -27.47 -19.80
CA GLU A 537 -21.05 -26.07 -19.68
C GLU A 537 -20.91 -25.49 -21.09
N GLY A 538 -21.73 -24.49 -21.40
CA GLY A 538 -21.70 -23.80 -22.68
C GLY A 538 -20.40 -23.02 -22.86
N SER A 539 -19.60 -23.43 -23.83
CA SER A 539 -18.67 -22.55 -24.54
C SER A 539 -18.21 -23.25 -25.82
N LEU A 540 -18.49 -22.63 -26.96
CA LEU A 540 -17.93 -22.96 -28.26
C LEU A 540 -16.40 -23.01 -28.16
N PHE A 541 -15.79 -24.07 -28.69
CA PHE A 541 -14.35 -24.13 -28.86
C PHE A 541 -13.97 -23.31 -30.08
N LEU A 542 -13.41 -22.13 -29.87
CA LEU A 542 -12.79 -21.32 -30.92
C LEU A 542 -11.25 -21.45 -30.84
N PRO A 543 -10.54 -21.35 -31.98
CA PRO A 543 -9.09 -21.24 -32.02
C PRO A 543 -8.59 -20.16 -31.06
N LYS A 544 -7.42 -20.36 -30.44
CA LYS A 544 -6.86 -19.40 -29.46
C LYS A 544 -6.55 -18.01 -30.02
N ASN A 545 -6.45 -17.89 -31.35
CA ASN A 545 -6.26 -16.64 -32.06
C ASN A 545 -7.42 -16.47 -33.07
N PRO A 546 -8.11 -15.32 -33.10
CA PRO A 546 -9.13 -15.05 -34.09
C PRO A 546 -8.53 -15.01 -35.51
N ILE A 547 -9.20 -15.65 -36.48
CA ILE A 547 -8.78 -15.63 -37.88
C ILE A 547 -9.44 -14.42 -38.55
N PRO A 548 -8.69 -13.49 -39.16
CA PRO A 548 -9.24 -12.31 -39.81
C PRO A 548 -10.24 -12.67 -40.92
N VAL A 549 -11.27 -11.85 -41.13
CA VAL A 549 -12.33 -12.09 -42.13
C VAL A 549 -11.77 -12.09 -43.57
N GLU A 550 -10.65 -11.41 -43.79
CA GLU A 550 -9.92 -11.29 -45.06
C GLU A 550 -9.38 -12.63 -45.59
N ALA A 551 -9.45 -13.69 -44.78
CA ALA A 551 -9.14 -15.06 -45.22
C ALA A 551 -10.23 -15.68 -46.11
N LEU A 552 -11.44 -15.08 -46.17
CA LEU A 552 -12.47 -15.46 -47.12
C LEU A 552 -12.12 -14.99 -48.54
N PRO A 553 -12.55 -15.71 -49.59
CA PRO A 553 -12.42 -15.23 -50.96
C PRO A 553 -13.03 -13.83 -51.12
N MET A 554 -12.40 -12.97 -51.91
CA MET A 554 -12.88 -11.59 -52.16
C MET A 554 -14.32 -11.56 -52.71
N ASP A 555 -14.64 -12.56 -53.53
CA ASP A 555 -15.96 -12.79 -54.14
C ASP A 555 -17.05 -13.04 -53.07
N SER A 556 -16.67 -13.47 -51.85
CA SER A 556 -17.58 -13.78 -50.75
C SER A 556 -17.94 -12.55 -49.89
N ILE A 557 -17.23 -11.42 -50.06
CA ILE A 557 -17.36 -10.19 -49.25
C ILE A 557 -17.71 -8.98 -50.16
N GLU A 558 -18.22 -9.21 -51.37
CA GLU A 558 -18.45 -8.12 -52.33
C GLU A 558 -19.37 -7.01 -51.78
N GLY A 559 -18.87 -5.77 -51.82
CA GLY A 559 -19.68 -4.57 -51.60
C GLY A 559 -20.09 -4.26 -50.16
N VAL A 560 -19.71 -5.08 -49.17
CA VAL A 560 -20.09 -4.88 -47.75
C VAL A 560 -18.90 -4.41 -46.91
N ASN A 561 -19.03 -3.26 -46.26
CA ASN A 561 -18.05 -2.82 -45.27
C ASN A 561 -18.32 -3.49 -43.91
N LEU A 562 -17.68 -4.63 -43.70
CA LEU A 562 -17.82 -5.46 -42.50
C LEU A 562 -17.26 -4.81 -41.22
N GLU A 563 -16.30 -3.88 -41.35
CA GLU A 563 -15.77 -3.11 -40.22
C GLU A 563 -16.86 -2.26 -39.54
N ARG A 564 -17.85 -1.80 -40.32
CA ARG A 564 -18.97 -1.00 -39.79
C ARG A 564 -19.90 -1.79 -38.86
N TYR A 565 -19.87 -3.11 -38.94
CA TYR A 565 -20.70 -4.03 -38.16
C TYR A 565 -19.89 -4.75 -37.06
N ASP A 566 -18.67 -4.29 -36.76
CA ASP A 566 -17.73 -4.91 -35.81
C ASP A 566 -17.36 -6.36 -36.17
N ILE A 567 -17.46 -6.75 -37.45
CA ILE A 567 -17.10 -8.08 -37.93
C ILE A 567 -15.68 -8.03 -38.46
N GLN A 568 -14.72 -8.49 -37.67
CA GLN A 568 -13.28 -8.44 -38.01
C GLN A 568 -12.70 -9.85 -38.24
N THR A 569 -13.40 -10.89 -37.81
CA THR A 569 -12.88 -12.25 -37.80
C THR A 569 -13.91 -13.23 -38.36
N LEU A 570 -13.46 -14.34 -38.96
CA LEU A 570 -14.34 -15.41 -39.43
C LEU A 570 -15.27 -15.93 -38.33
N GLN A 571 -14.83 -15.80 -37.08
CA GLN A 571 -15.55 -16.23 -35.89
C GLN A 571 -16.70 -15.27 -35.57
N ASP A 572 -16.47 -13.96 -35.74
CA ASP A 572 -17.53 -12.95 -35.62
C ASP A 572 -18.60 -13.19 -36.68
N LEU A 573 -18.19 -13.52 -37.91
CA LEU A 573 -19.11 -13.84 -39.02
C LEU A 573 -19.99 -15.08 -38.76
N ILE A 574 -19.42 -16.13 -38.16
CA ILE A 574 -20.13 -17.37 -37.81
C ILE A 574 -21.10 -17.16 -36.63
N LEU A 575 -20.82 -16.19 -35.76
CA LEU A 575 -21.61 -15.91 -34.56
C LEU A 575 -22.76 -14.91 -34.77
N ILE A 576 -22.94 -14.42 -35.99
CA ILE A 576 -24.01 -13.48 -36.35
C ILE A 576 -25.36 -14.19 -36.23
N GLY A 577 -26.34 -13.50 -35.63
CA GLY A 577 -27.71 -14.02 -35.56
C GLY A 577 -28.45 -13.91 -36.90
N ASP A 578 -29.42 -14.80 -37.14
CA ASP A 578 -30.15 -14.92 -38.41
C ASP A 578 -30.67 -13.59 -39.00
N VAL A 579 -31.14 -12.67 -38.14
CA VAL A 579 -31.69 -11.37 -38.58
C VAL A 579 -30.61 -10.44 -39.16
N GLN A 580 -29.42 -10.40 -38.54
CA GLN A 580 -28.29 -9.58 -38.98
C GLN A 580 -27.62 -10.18 -40.21
N LEU A 581 -27.59 -11.51 -40.31
CA LEU A 581 -27.06 -12.21 -41.47
C LEU A 581 -27.89 -11.92 -42.72
N GLN A 582 -29.22 -11.95 -42.60
CA GLN A 582 -30.14 -11.58 -43.69
C GLN A 582 -29.97 -10.12 -44.15
N GLU A 583 -29.66 -9.20 -43.22
CA GLU A 583 -29.36 -7.81 -43.53
C GLU A 583 -28.04 -7.67 -44.31
N LEU A 584 -26.98 -8.37 -43.90
CA LEU A 584 -25.69 -8.36 -44.59
C LEU A 584 -25.76 -9.01 -45.97
N ILE A 585 -26.54 -10.09 -46.11
CA ILE A 585 -26.82 -10.73 -47.41
C ILE A 585 -27.50 -9.73 -48.36
N SER A 586 -28.47 -8.95 -47.85
CA SER A 586 -29.14 -7.93 -48.65
C SER A 586 -28.22 -6.77 -49.09
N LEU A 587 -27.08 -6.59 -48.41
CA LEU A 587 -26.08 -5.57 -48.69
C LEU A 587 -24.94 -6.05 -49.61
N GLY A 588 -24.92 -7.34 -49.98
CA GLY A 588 -23.95 -7.91 -50.92
C GLY A 588 -23.08 -9.04 -50.38
N LEU A 589 -23.20 -9.40 -49.09
CA LEU A 589 -22.48 -10.54 -48.53
C LEU A 589 -23.04 -11.84 -49.13
N SER A 590 -22.17 -12.73 -49.62
CA SER A 590 -22.61 -13.99 -50.23
C SER A 590 -23.35 -14.88 -49.21
N GLU A 591 -24.45 -15.52 -49.61
CA GLU A 591 -25.17 -16.49 -48.78
C GLU A 591 -24.28 -17.69 -48.39
N GLU A 592 -23.24 -17.97 -49.19
CA GLU A 592 -22.28 -19.06 -48.95
C GLU A 592 -21.12 -18.64 -48.02
N ALA A 593 -20.98 -17.35 -47.69
CA ALA A 593 -19.86 -16.84 -46.88
C ALA A 593 -19.74 -17.48 -45.48
N PRO A 594 -20.84 -17.75 -44.73
CA PRO A 594 -20.77 -18.43 -43.43
C PRO A 594 -20.30 -19.89 -43.57
N ASP A 595 -20.82 -20.59 -44.57
CA ASP A 595 -20.47 -21.99 -44.83
C ASP A 595 -19.01 -22.13 -45.29
N GLN A 596 -18.53 -21.18 -46.11
CA GLN A 596 -17.12 -21.10 -46.52
C GLN A 596 -16.22 -20.73 -45.34
N ALA A 597 -16.64 -19.81 -44.47
CA ALA A 597 -15.90 -19.47 -43.25
C ALA A 597 -15.76 -20.70 -42.33
N GLU A 598 -16.82 -21.50 -42.20
CA GLU A 598 -16.79 -22.74 -41.43
C GLU A 598 -15.88 -23.80 -42.10
N GLN A 599 -15.94 -23.94 -43.42
CA GLN A 599 -15.06 -24.85 -44.18
C GLN A 599 -13.58 -24.47 -44.07
N ILE A 600 -13.24 -23.18 -44.16
CA ILE A 600 -11.88 -22.67 -43.97
C ILE A 600 -11.42 -22.93 -42.54
N LEU A 601 -12.28 -22.68 -41.54
CA LEU A 601 -11.96 -22.95 -40.14
C LEU A 601 -11.68 -24.44 -39.90
N ARG A 602 -12.49 -25.32 -40.50
CA ARG A 602 -12.32 -26.79 -40.41
C ARG A 602 -11.04 -27.26 -41.13
N ALA A 603 -10.78 -26.76 -42.33
CA ALA A 603 -9.57 -27.09 -43.09
C ALA A 603 -8.29 -26.65 -42.34
N ILE A 604 -8.29 -25.47 -41.73
CA ILE A 604 -7.18 -24.98 -40.90
C ILE A 604 -7.05 -25.83 -39.64
N LEU A 605 -8.16 -26.24 -39.01
CA LEU A 605 -8.12 -27.11 -37.83
C LEU A 605 -7.56 -28.52 -38.15
N GLU A 606 -7.71 -29.00 -39.39
CA GLU A 606 -7.19 -30.28 -39.88
C GLU A 606 -5.71 -30.24 -40.30
N LEU A 607 -5.09 -29.06 -40.43
CA LEU A 607 -3.65 -28.95 -40.71
C LEU A 607 -2.79 -29.48 -39.55
N PRO A 608 -1.67 -30.21 -39.83
CA PRO A 608 -0.69 -30.61 -38.81
C PRO A 608 -0.15 -29.40 -38.03
N GLU A 609 0.18 -29.57 -36.75
CA GLU A 609 0.68 -28.46 -35.89
C GLU A 609 1.87 -27.70 -36.53
N LEU A 610 2.70 -28.38 -37.33
CA LEU A 610 3.82 -27.77 -38.08
C LEU A 610 3.40 -26.73 -39.14
N ALA A 611 2.25 -26.91 -39.81
CA ALA A 611 1.77 -25.98 -40.84
C ALA A 611 0.98 -24.79 -40.26
N LYS A 612 0.46 -24.95 -39.03
CA LYS A 612 -0.15 -23.85 -38.26
C LYS A 612 0.90 -22.86 -37.75
N ASP A 613 2.09 -23.35 -37.43
CA ASP A 613 3.21 -22.52 -36.99
C ASP A 613 3.82 -21.71 -38.15
N GLU A 614 3.85 -22.25 -39.38
CA GLU A 614 4.27 -21.50 -40.59
C GLU A 614 3.34 -20.31 -40.92
N LEU A 615 2.04 -20.42 -40.64
CA LEU A 615 1.10 -19.31 -40.86
C LEU A 615 1.32 -18.17 -39.84
N VAL A 616 1.76 -18.51 -38.62
CA VAL A 616 2.10 -17.55 -37.54
C VAL A 616 3.44 -16.86 -37.80
N GLU A 617 4.35 -17.48 -38.56
CA GLU A 617 5.65 -16.90 -38.95
C GLU A 617 5.53 -15.69 -39.90
N SER A 618 4.33 -15.37 -40.40
CA SER A 618 4.10 -14.18 -41.24
C SER A 618 3.82 -12.88 -40.46
N VAL A 619 3.73 -12.93 -39.12
CA VAL A 619 3.19 -11.79 -38.34
C VAL A 619 4.24 -11.01 -37.53
N SER A 620 4.69 -9.93 -38.17
CA SER A 620 5.10 -8.62 -37.62
C SER A 620 6.46 -8.49 -36.89
N ALA A 621 7.27 -7.56 -37.43
CA ALA A 621 8.52 -7.06 -36.86
C ALA A 621 8.43 -6.51 -35.42
N LYS A 622 7.21 -6.24 -34.93
CA LYS A 622 6.94 -5.69 -33.60
C LYS A 622 7.16 -6.69 -32.47
N ALA A 623 6.87 -7.97 -32.71
CA ALA A 623 7.10 -9.06 -31.74
C ALA A 623 8.59 -9.39 -31.56
N LEU A 624 9.40 -9.17 -32.60
CA LEU A 624 10.85 -9.37 -32.55
C LEU A 624 11.57 -8.25 -31.79
N ASP A 625 11.05 -7.01 -31.85
CA ASP A 625 11.62 -5.86 -31.17
C ASP A 625 11.40 -5.89 -29.63
N GLU A 626 10.29 -6.50 -29.19
CA GLU A 626 10.04 -6.79 -27.76
C GLU A 626 10.90 -7.96 -27.23
N PHE A 627 11.21 -8.93 -28.08
CA PHE A 627 12.00 -10.12 -27.71
C PHE A 627 13.46 -9.78 -27.32
N VAL A 628 14.11 -8.88 -28.05
CA VAL A 628 15.49 -8.43 -27.76
C VAL A 628 15.56 -7.67 -26.42
N LYS A 629 14.51 -6.91 -26.10
CA LYS A 629 14.38 -6.15 -24.85
C LYS A 629 14.13 -7.05 -23.63
N GLU A 630 13.33 -8.11 -23.77
CA GLU A 630 13.02 -9.02 -22.65
C GLU A 630 14.19 -9.95 -22.23
N ARG A 631 15.05 -10.34 -23.17
CA ARG A 631 16.07 -11.39 -22.93
C ARG A 631 17.44 -10.88 -22.48
N GLY A 632 17.68 -9.56 -22.45
CA GLY A 632 18.94 -8.97 -21.97
C GLY A 632 20.17 -9.38 -22.80
N ILE A 633 19.96 -9.66 -24.09
CA ILE A 633 21.00 -10.14 -25.02
C ILE A 633 22.12 -9.10 -25.18
N LEU A 634 21.75 -7.81 -25.19
CA LEU A 634 22.65 -6.66 -25.23
C LEU A 634 23.64 -6.67 -24.05
N ASP A 635 23.14 -6.82 -22.81
CA ASP A 635 23.97 -6.88 -21.60
C ASP A 635 24.90 -8.09 -21.61
N GLY A 636 24.43 -9.23 -22.15
CA GLY A 636 25.20 -10.46 -22.27
C GLY A 636 26.33 -10.38 -23.30
N LEU A 637 26.08 -9.79 -24.48
CA LEU A 637 27.06 -9.62 -25.54
C LEU A 637 28.15 -8.60 -25.16
N GLN A 638 27.78 -7.50 -24.49
CA GLN A 638 28.74 -6.54 -23.94
C GLN A 638 29.68 -7.19 -22.90
N LEU A 639 29.14 -8.07 -22.05
CA LEU A 639 29.92 -8.83 -21.07
C LEU A 639 30.85 -9.88 -21.70
N TYR A 640 30.48 -10.42 -22.88
CA TYR A 640 31.25 -11.45 -23.59
C TYR A 640 32.38 -10.86 -24.44
N ASN A 641 32.18 -9.65 -25.01
CA ASN A 641 33.17 -8.96 -25.87
C ASN A 641 34.35 -8.36 -25.10
N SER A 642 34.19 -8.08 -23.80
CA SER A 642 35.30 -7.62 -22.98
C SER A 642 36.32 -8.76 -22.77
N ILE A 643 37.62 -8.54 -23.05
CA ILE A 643 38.74 -9.45 -22.68
C ILE A 643 38.98 -9.42 -21.15
N ASP A 644 37.92 -9.19 -20.39
CA ASP A 644 37.95 -8.96 -18.97
C ASP A 644 38.17 -10.26 -18.22
N ASN A 645 38.82 -10.12 -17.06
CA ASN A 645 39.03 -11.24 -16.18
C ASN A 645 37.68 -11.73 -15.61
N VAL A 646 37.59 -13.02 -15.26
CA VAL A 646 36.36 -13.60 -14.68
C VAL A 646 35.89 -12.88 -13.40
N SER A 647 36.72 -12.04 -12.76
CA SER A 647 36.32 -11.16 -11.65
C SER A 647 35.24 -10.14 -12.00
N VAL A 648 35.09 -9.79 -13.29
CA VAL A 648 34.05 -8.87 -13.75
C VAL A 648 32.67 -9.55 -13.73
N LEU A 649 32.62 -10.89 -13.75
CA LEU A 649 31.35 -11.61 -13.67
C LEU A 649 30.69 -11.40 -12.29
N PRO A 650 29.40 -11.03 -12.25
CA PRO A 650 28.69 -10.77 -11.01
C PRO A 650 28.63 -12.03 -10.15
N GLY A 651 29.09 -11.91 -8.90
CA GLY A 651 29.15 -13.01 -7.94
C GLY A 651 30.49 -13.77 -7.89
N VAL A 652 31.49 -13.37 -8.69
CA VAL A 652 32.86 -13.90 -8.62
C VAL A 652 33.70 -13.08 -7.64
N GLY A 653 33.79 -13.54 -6.38
CA GLY A 653 34.70 -12.95 -5.38
C GLY A 653 36.15 -13.47 -5.51
N PRO A 654 37.13 -12.90 -4.78
CA PRO A 654 38.55 -13.24 -4.92
C PRO A 654 38.87 -14.74 -4.74
N ALA A 655 38.16 -15.42 -3.84
CA ALA A 655 38.32 -16.85 -3.59
C ALA A 655 37.78 -17.71 -4.75
N THR A 656 36.62 -17.33 -5.31
CA THR A 656 36.01 -17.98 -6.48
C THR A 656 36.85 -17.75 -7.73
N GLN A 657 37.34 -16.51 -7.92
CA GLN A 657 38.27 -16.16 -9.00
C GLN A 657 39.54 -17.01 -8.95
N LYS A 658 40.15 -17.17 -7.75
CA LYS A 658 41.32 -18.05 -7.57
C LYS A 658 40.97 -19.50 -7.92
N SER A 659 39.77 -19.97 -7.54
CA SER A 659 39.27 -21.33 -7.84
C SER A 659 39.01 -21.57 -9.33
N LEU A 660 38.50 -20.57 -10.04
CA LEU A 660 38.28 -20.55 -11.49
C LEU A 660 39.61 -20.53 -12.24
N ARG A 661 40.56 -19.69 -11.81
CA ARG A 661 41.92 -19.62 -12.38
C ARG A 661 42.69 -20.94 -12.25
N THR A 662 42.61 -21.63 -11.11
CA THR A 662 43.20 -22.97 -10.95
C THR A 662 42.58 -24.04 -11.85
N ARG A 663 41.40 -23.78 -12.43
CA ARG A 663 40.71 -24.68 -13.36
C ARG A 663 40.79 -24.21 -14.82
N GLY A 664 41.66 -23.25 -15.12
CA GLY A 664 41.88 -22.77 -16.47
C GLY A 664 40.88 -21.72 -16.96
N VAL A 665 39.96 -21.24 -16.11
CA VAL A 665 38.99 -20.20 -16.46
C VAL A 665 39.54 -18.84 -16.02
N ARG A 666 40.16 -18.09 -16.94
CA ARG A 666 40.85 -16.82 -16.64
C ARG A 666 40.11 -15.60 -17.19
N PHE A 667 39.43 -15.77 -18.31
CA PHE A 667 38.66 -14.73 -18.98
C PHE A 667 37.18 -15.08 -19.05
N VAL A 668 36.35 -14.07 -19.27
CA VAL A 668 34.90 -14.26 -19.42
C VAL A 668 34.58 -15.26 -20.54
N LYS A 669 35.32 -15.24 -21.66
CA LYS A 669 35.19 -16.22 -22.75
C LYS A 669 35.37 -17.68 -22.29
N ASP A 670 36.39 -17.94 -21.45
CA ASP A 670 36.64 -19.28 -20.89
C ASP A 670 35.46 -19.77 -20.05
N PHE A 671 34.79 -18.85 -19.34
CA PHE A 671 33.66 -19.17 -18.47
C PHE A 671 32.48 -19.72 -19.28
N PHE A 672 32.20 -19.12 -20.43
CA PHE A 672 31.11 -19.56 -21.30
C PHE A 672 31.42 -20.86 -22.04
N LEU A 673 32.70 -21.15 -22.31
CA LEU A 673 33.15 -22.40 -22.94
C LEU A 673 33.26 -23.58 -21.95
N THR A 674 33.35 -23.30 -20.65
CA THR A 674 33.53 -24.34 -19.62
C THR A 674 32.21 -25.02 -19.24
N ASN A 675 32.18 -26.35 -19.10
CA ASN A 675 30.95 -27.07 -18.76
C ASN A 675 30.38 -26.67 -17.39
N TYR A 676 29.05 -26.73 -17.26
CA TYR A 676 28.33 -26.42 -16.00
C TYR A 676 28.86 -27.22 -14.79
N LYS A 677 29.28 -28.47 -15.02
CA LYS A 677 29.82 -29.35 -13.97
C LYS A 677 31.16 -28.88 -13.41
N ASP A 678 31.98 -28.21 -14.22
CA ASP A 678 33.30 -27.74 -13.81
C ASP A 678 33.20 -26.35 -13.15
N LEU A 679 32.27 -25.52 -13.63
CA LEU A 679 31.96 -24.22 -13.04
C LEU A 679 31.31 -24.33 -11.65
N THR A 680 30.42 -25.31 -11.44
CA THR A 680 29.80 -25.52 -10.11
C THR A 680 30.79 -25.92 -9.03
N GLN A 681 31.93 -26.51 -9.39
CA GLN A 681 32.99 -26.88 -8.44
C GLN A 681 33.86 -25.68 -8.02
N SER A 682 33.69 -24.51 -8.66
CA SER A 682 34.43 -23.28 -8.36
C SER A 682 33.83 -22.43 -7.23
N ASN A 683 32.89 -22.98 -6.47
CA ASN A 683 32.05 -22.27 -5.48
C ASN A 683 31.12 -21.20 -6.08
N LEU A 684 30.93 -21.19 -7.40
CA LEU A 684 29.90 -20.38 -8.03
C LEU A 684 28.53 -21.08 -7.94
N PRO A 685 27.46 -20.41 -7.45
CA PRO A 685 26.13 -20.99 -7.39
C PRO A 685 25.59 -21.35 -8.78
N MET A 686 25.00 -22.55 -8.92
CA MET A 686 24.42 -23.02 -10.18
C MET A 686 23.39 -22.05 -10.78
N GLY A 687 22.62 -21.35 -9.94
CA GLY A 687 21.67 -20.33 -10.41
C GLY A 687 22.34 -19.14 -11.11
N ILE A 688 23.52 -18.72 -10.65
CA ILE A 688 24.29 -17.63 -11.29
C ILE A 688 24.91 -18.12 -12.60
N ILE A 689 25.41 -19.37 -12.62
CA ILE A 689 25.97 -19.96 -13.85
C ILE A 689 24.88 -20.08 -14.92
N ILE A 690 23.67 -20.53 -14.56
CA ILE A 690 22.54 -20.65 -15.50
C ILE A 690 22.11 -19.27 -16.00
N ASP A 691 21.96 -18.29 -15.11
CA ASP A 691 21.54 -16.94 -15.49
C ASP A 691 22.54 -16.30 -16.46
N LEU A 692 23.83 -16.32 -16.13
CA LEU A 692 24.88 -15.75 -16.98
C LEU A 692 24.98 -16.47 -18.32
N LYS A 693 25.02 -17.81 -18.34
CA LYS A 693 25.10 -18.56 -19.59
C LYS A 693 23.86 -18.45 -20.46
N SER A 694 22.68 -18.27 -19.87
CA SER A 694 21.43 -18.17 -20.63
C SER A 694 21.30 -16.88 -21.44
N LYS A 695 22.03 -15.82 -21.07
CA LYS A 695 21.98 -14.51 -21.73
C LYS A 695 22.76 -14.44 -23.04
N CYS A 696 23.79 -15.28 -23.20
CA CYS A 696 24.67 -15.27 -24.39
C CYS A 696 24.52 -16.53 -25.26
N ASN A 697 23.58 -17.42 -24.95
CA ASN A 697 23.45 -18.73 -25.60
C ASN A 697 22.80 -18.64 -26.99
N VAL A 698 23.23 -19.47 -27.95
CA VAL A 698 22.65 -19.55 -29.30
C VAL A 698 21.15 -19.91 -29.30
N ASN A 699 20.67 -20.57 -28.24
CA ASN A 699 19.25 -20.93 -28.04
C ASN A 699 18.33 -19.72 -27.86
N VAL A 700 18.92 -18.53 -27.69
CA VAL A 700 18.20 -17.27 -27.56
C VAL A 700 17.86 -16.68 -28.94
N LEU A 701 18.42 -17.20 -30.03
CA LEU A 701 18.02 -16.76 -31.38
C LEU A 701 16.57 -17.19 -31.69
N PRO A 702 15.78 -16.32 -32.34
CA PRO A 702 14.37 -16.58 -32.60
C PRO A 702 14.17 -17.78 -33.54
N ASN A 703 13.06 -18.49 -33.33
CA ASN A 703 12.57 -19.61 -34.14
C ASN A 703 13.54 -20.81 -34.28
N MET A 704 14.55 -20.94 -33.40
CA MET A 704 15.49 -22.06 -33.43
C MET A 704 14.85 -23.36 -32.91
N THR A 705 14.82 -24.40 -33.74
CA THR A 705 14.31 -25.71 -33.28
C THR A 705 15.32 -26.39 -32.35
N THR A 706 14.83 -27.25 -31.46
CA THR A 706 15.68 -28.04 -30.54
C THR A 706 16.72 -28.87 -31.29
N LYS A 707 16.36 -29.39 -32.47
CA LYS A 707 17.26 -30.15 -33.35
C LYS A 707 18.36 -29.26 -33.95
N THR A 708 18.03 -28.04 -34.37
CA THR A 708 18.99 -27.05 -34.89
C THR A 708 20.01 -26.65 -33.81
N VAL A 709 19.53 -26.40 -32.59
CA VAL A 709 20.36 -26.07 -31.43
C VAL A 709 21.32 -27.20 -31.07
N GLU A 710 20.85 -28.45 -31.06
CA GLU A 710 21.69 -29.60 -30.78
C GLU A 710 22.81 -29.78 -31.83
N GLU A 711 22.52 -29.50 -33.09
CA GLU A 711 23.52 -29.54 -34.17
C GLU A 711 24.53 -28.39 -34.11
N LEU A 712 24.09 -27.18 -33.74
CA LEU A 712 24.99 -26.04 -33.46
C LEU A 712 25.96 -26.37 -32.33
N HIS A 713 25.45 -26.92 -31.23
CA HIS A 713 26.27 -27.36 -30.10
C HIS A 713 27.25 -28.48 -30.49
N LYS A 714 26.87 -29.40 -31.38
CA LYS A 714 27.79 -30.43 -31.92
C LYS A 714 28.91 -29.80 -32.78
N LYS A 715 28.64 -28.68 -33.43
CA LYS A 715 29.63 -27.90 -34.21
C LYS A 715 30.43 -26.89 -33.38
N LYS A 716 30.27 -26.93 -32.04
CA LYS A 716 30.91 -26.02 -31.08
C LYS A 716 30.47 -24.56 -31.19
N ILE A 717 29.26 -24.31 -31.70
CA ILE A 717 28.65 -22.98 -31.78
C ILE A 717 27.67 -22.89 -30.61
N TYR A 718 28.09 -22.24 -29.53
CA TYR A 718 27.34 -22.22 -28.26
C TYR A 718 26.75 -20.84 -27.94
N SER A 719 27.37 -19.78 -28.46
CA SER A 719 26.93 -18.41 -28.25
C SER A 719 26.43 -17.74 -29.52
N VAL A 720 25.72 -16.63 -29.34
CA VAL A 720 25.26 -15.78 -30.45
C VAL A 720 26.46 -15.19 -31.22
N LEU A 721 27.59 -14.92 -30.55
CA LEU A 721 28.81 -14.45 -31.22
C LEU A 721 29.49 -15.56 -32.03
N ASP A 722 29.56 -16.79 -31.50
CA ASP A 722 30.08 -17.94 -32.27
C ASP A 722 29.25 -18.19 -33.53
N PHE A 723 27.95 -17.86 -33.49
CA PHE A 723 27.04 -17.95 -34.63
C PHE A 723 27.34 -16.87 -35.69
N LEU A 724 27.69 -15.64 -35.27
CA LEU A 724 28.11 -14.55 -36.17
C LEU A 724 29.51 -14.78 -36.77
N GLU A 725 30.41 -15.44 -36.03
CA GLU A 725 31.78 -15.75 -36.44
C GLU A 725 31.89 -17.06 -37.26
N ALA A 726 30.82 -17.88 -37.26
CA ALA A 726 30.82 -19.16 -37.96
C ALA A 726 30.78 -18.98 -39.49
N ASP A 727 31.56 -19.79 -40.18
CA ASP A 727 31.55 -19.88 -41.64
C ASP A 727 30.14 -20.25 -42.16
N GLU A 728 29.61 -19.47 -43.11
CA GLU A 728 28.25 -19.62 -43.64
C GLU A 728 28.03 -21.02 -44.24
N GLY A 729 29.07 -21.59 -44.87
CA GLY A 729 29.08 -22.97 -45.37
C GLY A 729 29.03 -24.05 -44.29
N LYS A 730 29.39 -23.75 -43.03
CA LYS A 730 29.19 -24.64 -41.88
C LYS A 730 27.80 -24.51 -41.28
N LEU A 731 27.22 -23.31 -41.27
CA LEU A 731 25.87 -23.05 -40.77
C LEU A 731 24.81 -23.66 -41.70
N MET A 732 25.01 -23.60 -43.02
CA MET A 732 24.13 -24.23 -44.02
C MET A 732 23.99 -25.75 -43.89
N LYS A 733 24.94 -26.42 -43.23
CA LYS A 733 24.91 -27.86 -42.99
C LYS A 733 24.09 -28.26 -41.76
N ILE A 734 23.51 -27.28 -41.07
CA ILE A 734 22.74 -27.45 -39.84
C ILE A 734 21.26 -27.39 -40.19
N HIS A 735 20.50 -28.34 -39.66
CA HIS A 735 19.08 -28.52 -39.94
C HIS A 735 18.26 -27.24 -39.71
N GLY A 736 17.61 -26.74 -40.76
CA GLY A 736 16.71 -25.59 -40.67
C GLY A 736 17.39 -24.22 -40.77
N LEU A 737 18.69 -24.14 -41.10
CA LEU A 737 19.40 -22.89 -41.40
C LEU A 737 19.68 -22.81 -42.91
N THR A 738 18.78 -22.18 -43.67
CA THR A 738 19.00 -21.84 -45.09
C THR A 738 19.81 -20.55 -45.21
N THR A 739 20.36 -20.28 -46.40
CA THR A 739 21.10 -19.04 -46.68
C THR A 739 20.28 -17.80 -46.40
N GLU A 740 19.00 -17.76 -46.81
CA GLU A 740 18.14 -16.60 -46.54
C GLU A 740 17.92 -16.42 -45.03
N ARG A 741 17.76 -17.53 -44.30
CA ARG A 741 17.52 -17.50 -42.86
C ARG A 741 18.74 -17.13 -42.04
N ILE A 742 19.92 -17.60 -42.44
CA ILE A 742 21.20 -17.19 -41.83
C ILE A 742 21.38 -15.68 -42.02
N ASN A 743 21.17 -15.18 -43.24
CA ASN A 743 21.30 -13.76 -43.54
C ASN A 743 20.26 -12.91 -42.81
N ALA A 744 19.00 -13.35 -42.72
CA ALA A 744 17.97 -12.65 -41.93
C ALA A 744 18.31 -12.60 -40.44
N LEU A 745 18.84 -13.68 -39.86
CA LEU A 745 19.29 -13.71 -38.46
C LEU A 745 20.51 -12.80 -38.25
N ILE A 746 21.47 -12.80 -39.17
CA ILE A 746 22.65 -11.92 -39.10
C ILE A 746 22.25 -10.45 -39.25
N GLU A 747 21.41 -10.10 -40.22
CA GLU A 747 20.92 -8.73 -40.40
C GLU A 747 20.10 -8.26 -39.20
N LEU A 748 19.26 -9.11 -38.62
CA LEU A 748 18.51 -8.79 -37.40
C LEU A 748 19.46 -8.44 -36.25
N ILE A 749 20.51 -9.24 -36.06
CA ILE A 749 21.50 -8.99 -35.02
C ILE A 749 22.26 -7.68 -35.29
N ARG A 750 22.61 -7.39 -36.56
CA ARG A 750 23.33 -6.17 -36.96
C ARG A 750 22.47 -4.90 -36.82
N ALA A 751 21.25 -4.91 -37.34
CA ALA A 751 20.34 -3.75 -37.38
C ALA A 751 19.91 -3.28 -35.98
N THR A 752 19.91 -4.18 -34.99
CA THR A 752 19.46 -3.89 -33.62
C THR A 752 20.60 -3.49 -32.69
N LEU A 753 21.87 -3.74 -33.07
CA LEU A 753 23.03 -3.56 -32.18
C LEU A 753 23.93 -2.36 -32.53
N ASP A 754 23.76 -1.70 -33.68
CA ASP A 754 24.64 -0.61 -34.16
C ASP A 754 26.14 -0.98 -34.03
N LEU A 755 26.45 -2.25 -34.30
CA LEU A 755 27.79 -2.84 -34.17
C LEU A 755 28.40 -3.05 -35.56
N ASP A 756 29.49 -2.36 -35.86
CA ASP A 756 30.37 -2.73 -36.96
C ASP A 756 31.17 -3.98 -36.56
N ILE A 757 31.13 -5.02 -37.40
CA ILE A 757 31.88 -6.27 -37.15
C ILE A 757 33.39 -6.01 -37.12
N GLU A 758 33.85 -4.93 -37.75
CA GLU A 758 35.24 -4.51 -37.78
C GLU A 758 35.72 -3.98 -36.41
N ASP A 759 34.84 -3.35 -35.62
CA ASP A 759 35.16 -2.89 -34.26
C ASP A 759 35.27 -4.04 -33.26
N LEU A 760 34.55 -5.15 -33.49
CA LEU A 760 34.66 -6.39 -32.70
C LEU A 760 35.90 -7.22 -33.06
N ARG A 761 36.50 -6.97 -34.23
CA ARG A 761 37.69 -7.67 -34.74
C ARG A 761 39.00 -6.96 -34.41
N ALA A 762 38.96 -5.76 -33.83
CA ALA A 762 40.17 -5.00 -33.52
C ALA A 762 41.01 -5.70 -32.43
N GLU A 763 42.17 -6.23 -32.81
CA GLU A 763 43.17 -6.72 -31.87
C GLU A 763 43.73 -5.55 -31.04
N THR A 764 43.45 -5.55 -29.74
CA THR A 764 44.08 -4.60 -28.81
C THR A 764 45.49 -5.09 -28.49
N ALA A 765 46.47 -4.21 -28.74
CA ALA A 765 47.90 -4.45 -28.63
C ALA A 765 48.31 -5.10 -27.29
N GLU A 766 49.19 -6.11 -27.38
CA GLU A 766 49.82 -6.75 -26.24
C GLU A 766 50.55 -5.72 -25.35
N VAL A 767 50.10 -5.54 -24.12
CA VAL A 767 50.93 -4.95 -23.06
C VAL A 767 51.40 -6.08 -22.15
N GLY A 768 52.71 -6.33 -22.23
CA GLY A 768 53.41 -7.40 -21.55
C GLY A 768 53.28 -7.35 -20.02
N ILE A 769 53.31 -8.55 -19.45
CA ILE A 769 53.44 -8.80 -18.01
C ILE A 769 54.90 -8.62 -17.64
N GLU A 770 55.23 -7.72 -16.72
CA GLU A 770 56.44 -7.83 -15.87
C GLU A 770 56.15 -7.36 -14.44
N GLU A 771 56.65 -8.15 -13.48
CA GLU A 771 56.58 -7.97 -12.04
C GLU A 771 57.52 -6.84 -11.59
N ALA A 772 57.08 -5.93 -10.72
CA ALA A 772 58.01 -5.18 -9.87
C ALA A 772 57.32 -4.59 -8.63
N ILE A 773 58.03 -4.80 -7.52
CA ILE A 773 58.01 -4.15 -6.21
C ILE A 773 57.93 -2.62 -6.35
N GLU A 774 57.24 -1.92 -5.45
CA GLU A 774 57.70 -0.58 -5.04
C GLU A 774 57.15 -0.12 -3.69
N ASP A 775 58.11 0.35 -2.91
CA ASP A 775 58.04 1.10 -1.66
C ASP A 775 57.45 2.51 -1.85
N GLU A 776 57.26 3.18 -0.71
CA GLU A 776 56.72 4.51 -0.48
C GLU A 776 57.13 5.62 -1.48
N GLU A 777 56.15 6.38 -2.00
CA GLU A 777 56.30 7.81 -2.23
C GLU A 777 55.04 8.61 -1.87
N VAL A 778 55.29 9.81 -1.37
CA VAL A 778 54.47 10.60 -0.46
C VAL A 778 53.50 11.52 -1.19
N VAL A 779 52.20 11.44 -0.87
CA VAL A 779 51.19 12.45 -1.22
C VAL A 779 50.76 13.18 0.08
N PRO A 780 50.71 14.52 0.13
CA PRO A 780 50.60 15.27 1.37
C PRO A 780 49.24 15.05 2.06
N LYS A 781 49.29 14.66 3.34
CA LYS A 781 48.12 14.45 4.20
C LYS A 781 47.24 15.71 4.27
N PRO A 782 45.94 15.63 3.92
CA PRO A 782 44.97 16.59 4.42
C PRO A 782 44.90 16.47 5.95
N ALA A 783 44.80 17.62 6.63
CA ALA A 783 44.96 17.75 8.07
C ALA A 783 44.11 16.75 8.87
N GLU A 784 44.77 15.91 9.68
CA GLU A 784 44.10 15.04 10.66
C GLU A 784 43.34 15.89 11.68
N ILE A 785 42.01 15.88 11.59
CA ILE A 785 41.15 16.27 12.71
C ILE A 785 41.35 15.22 13.80
N LYS A 786 42.12 15.56 14.85
CA LYS A 786 42.23 14.71 16.04
C LYS A 786 40.85 14.59 16.71
N MET A 787 40.20 13.46 16.48
CA MET A 787 39.01 13.08 17.23
C MET A 787 39.35 12.96 18.73
N PRO A 788 38.44 13.35 19.64
CA PRO A 788 38.62 13.06 21.06
C PRO A 788 38.65 11.55 21.29
N ALA A 789 39.44 11.11 22.27
CA ALA A 789 39.49 9.70 22.67
C ALA A 789 38.08 9.20 23.05
N PRO A 790 37.71 7.96 22.69
CA PRO A 790 36.41 7.40 23.02
C PRO A 790 36.20 7.39 24.55
N PRO A 791 34.94 7.54 25.02
CA PRO A 791 34.63 7.52 26.45
C PRO A 791 35.12 6.22 27.12
N HIS A 792 35.45 6.31 28.41
CA HIS A 792 36.12 5.26 29.20
C HIS A 792 35.37 3.91 29.31
N ASP A 793 34.14 3.81 28.79
CA ASP A 793 33.26 2.63 28.87
C ASP A 793 33.10 1.87 27.53
N PHE A 794 33.92 2.18 26.52
CA PHE A 794 33.87 1.49 25.22
C PHE A 794 34.87 0.33 25.16
N ILE A 795 34.36 -0.91 25.06
CA ILE A 795 35.19 -2.12 24.95
C ILE A 795 35.75 -2.21 23.54
N GLN A 796 37.08 -2.33 23.43
CA GLN A 796 37.77 -2.42 22.14
C GLN A 796 37.52 -3.78 21.47
N VAL A 797 37.55 -3.81 20.13
CA VAL A 797 37.26 -5.03 19.35
C VAL A 797 38.26 -6.15 19.65
N ASP A 798 39.50 -5.79 19.99
CA ASP A 798 40.58 -6.72 20.32
C ASP A 798 40.61 -7.12 21.80
N ALA A 799 39.72 -6.54 22.63
CA ALA A 799 39.61 -6.91 24.03
C ALA A 799 39.15 -8.37 24.20
N PHE A 800 39.52 -8.98 25.31
CA PHE A 800 39.15 -10.37 25.61
C PHE A 800 37.65 -10.51 25.87
N VAL A 801 37.05 -11.63 25.46
CA VAL A 801 35.60 -11.91 25.69
C VAL A 801 35.20 -11.89 27.17
N SER A 802 36.15 -11.97 28.10
CA SER A 802 35.91 -11.81 29.54
C SER A 802 35.48 -10.40 29.96
N GLU A 803 35.70 -9.41 29.11
CA GLU A 803 35.30 -8.02 29.37
C GLU A 803 33.84 -7.74 28.99
N LEU A 804 33.18 -8.67 28.28
CA LEU A 804 31.77 -8.55 27.91
C LEU A 804 30.86 -8.61 29.14
N GLU A 805 29.83 -7.75 29.14
CA GLU A 805 28.90 -7.64 30.26
C GLU A 805 28.12 -8.96 30.44
N GLY A 806 28.18 -9.53 31.65
CA GLY A 806 27.53 -10.81 31.96
C GLY A 806 28.29 -12.07 31.51
N VAL A 807 29.52 -11.93 30.99
CA VAL A 807 30.41 -13.05 30.65
C VAL A 807 31.45 -13.24 31.77
N GLY A 808 31.16 -14.12 32.73
CA GLY A 808 32.11 -14.44 33.80
C GLY A 808 33.31 -15.30 33.34
N LYS A 809 34.36 -15.42 34.17
CA LYS A 809 35.61 -16.16 33.84
C LYS A 809 35.41 -17.58 33.30
N THR A 810 34.45 -18.34 33.84
CA THR A 810 34.11 -19.69 33.36
C THR A 810 33.40 -19.69 32.00
N MET A 811 32.70 -18.60 31.66
CA MET A 811 32.03 -18.43 30.37
C MET A 811 33.04 -18.00 29.30
N ALA A 812 33.95 -17.08 29.65
CA ALA A 812 35.04 -16.63 28.79
C ALA A 812 35.93 -17.81 28.36
N LYS A 813 36.35 -18.67 29.31
CA LYS A 813 37.15 -19.87 29.01
C LYS A 813 36.43 -20.83 28.04
N ARG A 814 35.10 -20.96 28.14
CA ARG A 814 34.30 -21.79 27.22
C ARG A 814 34.14 -21.16 25.83
N LEU A 815 34.13 -19.83 25.76
CA LEU A 815 34.13 -19.09 24.50
C LEU A 815 35.49 -19.23 23.80
N GLU A 816 36.58 -19.11 24.57
CA GLU A 816 37.97 -19.36 24.12
C GLU A 816 38.16 -20.81 23.63
N GLU A 817 37.67 -21.82 24.38
CA GLU A 817 37.67 -23.23 23.95
C GLU A 817 36.87 -23.48 22.65
N LYS A 818 36.01 -22.54 22.24
CA LYS A 818 35.26 -22.56 20.98
C LYS A 818 35.84 -21.64 19.91
N GLY A 819 37.03 -21.08 20.14
CA GLY A 819 37.76 -20.20 19.22
C GLY A 819 37.28 -18.75 19.21
N ILE A 820 36.57 -18.32 20.26
CA ILE A 820 35.98 -16.98 20.39
C ILE A 820 36.69 -16.25 21.54
N GLU A 821 37.93 -15.83 21.30
CA GLU A 821 38.82 -15.26 22.32
C GLU A 821 38.72 -13.73 22.45
N SER A 822 38.32 -13.03 21.38
CA SER A 822 38.14 -11.58 21.37
C SER A 822 36.68 -11.17 21.22
N VAL A 823 36.38 -9.97 21.71
CA VAL A 823 35.10 -9.28 21.57
C VAL A 823 34.69 -9.23 20.09
N GLY A 824 35.60 -8.90 19.18
CA GLY A 824 35.37 -8.95 17.73
C GLY A 824 34.92 -10.30 17.22
N LYS A 825 35.60 -11.39 17.61
CA LYS A 825 35.20 -12.75 17.25
C LYS A 825 33.82 -13.11 17.81
N PHE A 826 33.46 -12.62 19.01
CA PHE A 826 32.14 -12.82 19.59
C PHE A 826 31.02 -12.18 18.74
N TYR A 827 31.27 -11.04 18.11
CA TYR A 827 30.33 -10.39 17.20
C TYR A 827 30.22 -11.09 15.84
N MET A 828 31.32 -11.63 15.31
CA MET A 828 31.34 -12.34 14.02
C MET A 828 30.62 -13.70 14.05
N VAL A 829 30.54 -14.36 15.21
CA VAL A 829 29.92 -15.68 15.32
C VAL A 829 28.39 -15.57 15.32
N SER A 830 27.71 -16.50 14.63
CA SER A 830 26.24 -16.51 14.57
C SER A 830 25.57 -16.79 15.93
N ASN A 831 24.44 -16.11 16.19
CA ASN A 831 23.69 -16.25 17.45
C ASN A 831 23.28 -17.71 17.74
N SER A 832 23.01 -18.51 16.71
CA SER A 832 22.67 -19.93 16.85
C SER A 832 23.84 -20.79 17.36
N ARG A 833 25.09 -20.37 17.12
CA ARG A 833 26.30 -21.02 17.61
C ARG A 833 26.65 -20.55 19.03
N LEU A 834 26.45 -19.27 19.33
CA LEU A 834 26.60 -18.71 20.69
C LEU A 834 25.58 -19.30 21.68
N LEU A 835 24.31 -19.44 21.28
CA LEU A 835 23.26 -20.02 22.12
C LEU A 835 23.47 -21.52 22.45
N LYS A 836 24.33 -22.21 21.70
CA LYS A 836 24.72 -23.60 22.01
C LYS A 836 25.74 -23.67 23.16
N ILE A 837 26.35 -22.53 23.54
CA ILE A 837 27.31 -22.46 24.64
C ILE A 837 26.54 -22.44 25.96
N LYS A 838 26.72 -23.49 26.75
CA LYS A 838 25.96 -23.74 27.97
C LYS A 838 26.19 -22.62 28.99
N GLY A 839 25.13 -21.84 29.23
CA GLY A 839 25.12 -20.71 30.18
C GLY A 839 25.15 -19.33 29.53
N LEU A 840 25.34 -19.24 28.20
CA LEU A 840 25.23 -17.98 27.46
C LEU A 840 23.77 -17.75 27.02
N GLY A 841 23.08 -16.81 27.67
CA GLY A 841 21.67 -16.54 27.44
C GLY A 841 21.41 -15.55 26.30
N ALA A 842 20.25 -15.66 25.64
CA ALA A 842 19.84 -14.76 24.56
C ALA A 842 19.84 -13.28 24.97
N LYS A 843 19.53 -12.97 26.23
CA LYS A 843 19.55 -11.62 26.79
C LYS A 843 20.98 -11.06 26.87
N THR A 844 21.95 -11.87 27.32
CA THR A 844 23.36 -11.47 27.38
C THR A 844 23.94 -11.21 25.98
N ILE A 845 23.55 -12.02 25.00
CA ILE A 845 23.94 -11.82 23.59
C ILE A 845 23.33 -10.52 23.03
N SER A 846 22.05 -10.25 23.30
CA SER A 846 21.41 -9.03 22.79
C SER A 846 21.93 -7.76 23.47
N THR A 847 22.21 -7.81 24.77
CA THR A 847 22.74 -6.66 25.53
C THR A 847 24.12 -6.25 25.01
N ASN A 848 25.03 -7.21 24.83
CA ASN A 848 26.35 -6.91 24.28
C ASN A 848 26.28 -6.47 22.80
N ARG A 849 25.30 -6.93 22.00
CA ARG A 849 25.11 -6.52 20.59
C ARG A 849 24.40 -5.18 20.38
N GLY A 850 24.05 -4.45 21.45
CA GLY A 850 23.19 -3.27 21.35
C GLY A 850 23.81 -1.98 20.80
N ASN A 851 25.14 -1.78 20.81
CA ASN A 851 25.72 -0.42 20.76
C ASN A 851 26.87 -0.16 19.75
N THR A 852 27.22 -1.07 18.84
CA THR A 852 28.34 -0.88 17.89
C THR A 852 28.03 -1.20 16.43
N ASP A 853 26.81 -1.66 16.16
CA ASP A 853 26.45 -2.28 14.90
C ASP A 853 25.95 -1.24 13.87
N VAL A 854 26.40 -1.34 12.61
CA VAL A 854 25.85 -0.55 11.47
C VAL A 854 24.33 -0.72 11.35
N LEU A 855 23.81 -1.82 11.91
CA LEU A 855 22.38 -2.14 12.00
C LEU A 855 21.51 -1.10 12.71
N VAL A 856 22.12 -0.17 13.45
CA VAL A 856 21.38 0.90 14.13
C VAL A 856 21.15 2.10 13.20
N LEU A 857 21.83 2.18 12.05
CA LEU A 857 21.63 3.24 11.08
C LEU A 857 20.27 3.09 10.37
N PRO A 858 19.42 4.13 10.40
CA PRO A 858 18.12 4.07 9.75
C PRO A 858 18.28 3.93 8.23
N ARG A 859 17.32 3.31 7.55
CA ARG A 859 17.24 3.22 6.08
C ARG A 859 18.25 2.30 5.38
N ILE A 860 19.03 1.50 6.10
CA ILE A 860 19.78 0.37 5.53
C ILE A 860 18.90 -0.88 5.56
N ASN A 861 18.51 -1.39 4.39
CA ASN A 861 17.66 -2.59 4.29
C ASN A 861 18.50 -3.89 4.49
N PHE A 862 17.83 -5.05 4.51
CA PHE A 862 18.51 -6.33 4.78
C PHE A 862 19.54 -6.73 3.70
N GLU A 863 19.37 -6.24 2.48
CA GLU A 863 20.26 -6.50 1.34
C GLU A 863 21.48 -5.59 1.37
N GLY A 864 21.31 -4.28 1.55
CA GLY A 864 22.41 -3.33 1.76
C GLY A 864 23.23 -3.65 3.01
N LYS A 865 22.60 -4.25 4.03
CA LYS A 865 23.29 -4.85 5.18
C LYS A 865 24.22 -6.00 4.79
N ARG A 866 23.80 -6.85 3.86
CA ARG A 866 24.60 -7.98 3.39
C ARG A 866 25.79 -7.47 2.58
N ASP A 867 25.57 -6.46 1.76
CA ASP A 867 26.58 -5.81 0.93
C ASP A 867 27.62 -5.05 1.77
N LEU A 868 27.20 -4.30 2.80
CA LEU A 868 28.12 -3.69 3.77
C LEU A 868 29.00 -4.70 4.50
N ASN A 869 28.41 -5.83 4.91
CA ASN A 869 29.16 -6.92 5.53
C ASN A 869 30.12 -7.60 4.55
N LEU A 870 29.80 -7.64 3.25
CA LEU A 870 30.67 -8.15 2.20
C LEU A 870 31.84 -7.19 1.92
N LEU A 871 31.65 -5.89 2.14
CA LEU A 871 32.68 -4.84 2.06
C LEU A 871 33.50 -4.69 3.35
N GLY A 872 33.25 -5.51 4.38
CA GLY A 872 33.99 -5.45 5.64
C GLY A 872 33.57 -4.30 6.57
N ILE A 873 32.45 -3.64 6.29
CA ILE A 873 31.94 -2.49 7.04
C ILE A 873 30.89 -2.97 8.06
N PHE A 874 31.33 -3.18 9.29
CA PHE A 874 30.53 -3.76 10.37
C PHE A 874 30.10 -2.76 11.44
N THR A 875 30.82 -1.63 11.55
CA THR A 875 30.56 -0.60 12.58
C THR A 875 30.19 0.75 11.97
N VAL A 876 29.41 1.54 12.72
CA VAL A 876 29.00 2.90 12.31
C VAL A 876 30.22 3.79 12.01
N LYS A 877 31.34 3.54 12.70
CA LYS A 877 32.62 4.20 12.45
C LYS A 877 33.21 3.82 11.08
N GLN A 878 33.27 2.52 10.76
CA GLN A 878 33.72 2.06 9.45
C GLN A 878 32.81 2.56 8.32
N PHE A 879 31.51 2.69 8.56
CA PHE A 879 30.57 3.24 7.58
C PHE A 879 30.84 4.73 7.32
N TYR A 880 31.18 5.49 8.36
CA TYR A 880 31.54 6.91 8.22
C TYR A 880 32.87 7.11 7.50
N GLU A 881 33.86 6.24 7.78
CA GLU A 881 35.22 6.29 7.21
C GLU A 881 35.32 5.71 5.79
N ALA A 882 34.35 4.92 5.33
CA ALA A 882 34.34 4.34 3.98
C ALA A 882 34.12 5.41 2.90
N GLU A 883 34.78 5.27 1.75
CA GLU A 883 34.62 6.21 0.62
C GLU A 883 33.20 6.19 0.06
N ASP A 884 32.68 7.36 -0.32
CA ASP A 884 31.28 7.51 -0.76
C ASP A 884 30.99 6.66 -2.02
N ASP A 885 31.97 6.52 -2.91
CA ASP A 885 31.85 5.71 -4.13
C ASP A 885 31.78 4.20 -3.84
N SER A 886 32.43 3.75 -2.75
CA SER A 886 32.30 2.36 -2.28
C SER A 886 30.93 2.09 -1.66
N LEU A 887 30.30 3.11 -1.09
CA LEU A 887 28.99 3.01 -0.44
C LEU A 887 27.83 3.17 -1.43
N THR A 888 28.01 3.88 -2.55
CA THR A 888 26.98 4.02 -3.61
C THR A 888 26.75 2.72 -4.38
N ALA A 889 27.75 1.84 -4.41
CA ALA A 889 27.63 0.49 -4.96
C ALA A 889 26.71 -0.44 -4.12
N ILE A 890 26.32 -0.01 -2.92
CA ILE A 890 25.52 -0.81 -1.99
C ILE A 890 24.04 -0.63 -2.27
N ARG A 891 23.31 -1.74 -2.41
CA ARG A 891 21.89 -1.69 -2.73
C ARG A 891 21.10 -0.95 -1.66
N GLY A 892 20.40 0.10 -2.09
CA GLY A 892 19.59 0.95 -1.21
C GLY A 892 20.34 2.13 -0.59
N LEU A 893 21.64 2.29 -0.86
CA LEU A 893 22.44 3.45 -0.46
C LEU A 893 22.82 4.26 -1.71
N ARG A 894 22.11 5.37 -1.94
CA ARG A 894 22.48 6.36 -2.97
C ARG A 894 23.28 7.49 -2.33
N SER A 895 24.07 8.23 -3.12
CA SER A 895 24.89 9.35 -2.65
C SER A 895 24.14 10.29 -1.67
N PRO A 896 22.92 10.80 -1.96
CA PRO A 896 22.20 11.67 -1.02
C PRO A 896 21.83 11.00 0.31
N THR A 897 21.65 9.68 0.31
CA THR A 897 21.34 8.89 1.51
C THR A 897 22.60 8.65 2.34
N ILE A 898 23.73 8.42 1.68
CA ILE A 898 25.04 8.24 2.31
C ILE A 898 25.47 9.54 2.99
N THR A 899 25.38 10.67 2.28
CA THR A 899 25.70 12.00 2.84
C THR A 899 24.82 12.31 4.04
N LYS A 900 23.52 12.02 3.96
CA LYS A 900 22.59 12.22 5.07
C LYS A 900 22.89 11.32 6.27
N LEU A 901 23.24 10.04 6.04
CA LEU A 901 23.59 9.12 7.11
C LEU A 901 24.91 9.50 7.79
N LYS A 902 25.90 9.96 7.02
CA LYS A 902 27.17 10.47 7.57
C LYS A 902 26.95 11.74 8.40
N LEU A 903 26.12 12.67 7.93
CA LEU A 903 25.72 13.86 8.69
C LEU A 903 24.95 13.51 9.97
N ASP A 904 24.01 12.55 9.92
CA ASP A 904 23.28 12.08 11.10
C ASP A 904 24.21 11.40 12.12
N ILE A 905 25.25 10.69 11.65
CA ILE A 905 26.30 10.10 12.50
C ILE A 905 27.13 11.20 13.16
N GLU A 906 27.57 12.20 12.38
CA GLU A 906 28.35 13.33 12.85
C GLU A 906 27.57 14.16 13.89
N GLU A 907 26.30 14.46 13.63
CA GLU A 907 25.41 15.19 14.54
C GLU A 907 25.18 14.42 15.87
N LYS A 908 25.05 13.09 15.81
CA LYS A 908 24.91 12.25 17.01
C LYS A 908 26.20 12.11 17.80
N LEU A 909 27.35 12.06 17.13
CA LEU A 909 28.66 12.08 17.78
C LEU A 909 28.89 13.42 18.50
N LEU A 910 28.44 14.54 17.92
CA LEU A 910 28.52 15.88 18.50
C LEU A 910 27.56 16.14 19.67
N LYS A 911 26.47 15.37 19.79
CA LYS A 911 25.38 15.56 20.78
C LYS A 911 25.49 14.71 22.06
N THR A 912 26.58 13.99 22.29
CA THR A 912 26.79 13.33 23.59
C THR A 912 27.13 14.37 24.69
N PRO A 913 26.55 14.26 25.90
CA PRO A 913 26.64 15.30 26.93
C PRO A 913 28.06 15.42 27.47
N GLY A 914 28.73 16.51 27.14
CA GLY A 914 30.09 16.83 27.59
C GLY A 914 30.79 17.94 26.80
N SER A 915 30.29 18.34 25.63
CA SER A 915 30.87 19.42 24.82
C SER A 915 30.21 20.76 25.13
N THR A 916 30.75 21.49 26.12
CA THR A 916 30.48 22.94 26.25
C THR A 916 31.17 23.69 25.11
N VAL A 917 30.40 24.22 24.16
CA VAL A 917 30.90 25.27 23.25
C VAL A 917 30.58 26.62 23.87
N VAL A 918 31.57 27.23 24.52
CA VAL A 918 31.52 28.64 24.92
C VAL A 918 31.90 29.50 23.70
N PRO A 919 31.23 30.65 23.44
CA PRO A 919 31.51 31.47 22.27
C PRO A 919 32.89 32.14 22.34
N LYS A 920 33.55 32.30 21.20
CA LYS A 920 34.84 33.00 21.05
C LYS A 920 34.81 34.39 21.67
N ARG A 921 35.65 34.63 22.69
CA ARG A 921 36.23 35.94 23.01
C ARG A 921 37.76 35.83 23.00
N LYS A 922 38.43 36.75 22.31
CA LYS A 922 39.90 36.78 22.16
C LYS A 922 40.58 37.40 23.40
N LYS A 923 41.64 36.71 23.82
CA LYS A 923 42.92 37.13 24.47
C LYS A 923 42.90 37.88 25.81
N THR A 924 43.57 37.29 26.82
CA THR A 924 44.71 37.86 27.58
C THR A 924 45.39 36.80 28.49
N LYS A 925 46.59 37.14 29.03
CA LYS A 925 47.75 36.31 29.44
C LYS A 925 47.65 35.50 30.77
N LYS A 926 48.56 34.50 30.89
CA LYS A 926 49.09 33.66 32.05
C LYS A 926 49.01 34.30 33.47
N PRO A 927 49.10 33.60 34.65
CA PRO A 927 50.00 32.46 35.04
C PRO A 927 49.41 31.41 36.08
N PRO A 928 50.21 30.48 36.69
CA PRO A 928 49.71 29.20 37.26
C PRO A 928 49.74 29.01 38.81
N VAL A 929 49.37 27.79 39.24
CA VAL A 929 49.71 27.02 40.48
C VAL A 929 48.75 27.07 41.70
N LYS A 930 48.23 25.90 42.12
CA LYS A 930 48.48 25.21 43.43
C LYS A 930 47.51 24.02 43.69
N THR A 931 48.10 22.85 43.98
CA THR A 931 47.54 21.71 44.75
C THR A 931 47.40 22.10 46.25
N PRO A 932 46.92 21.30 47.25
CA PRO A 932 46.59 19.84 47.37
C PRO A 932 45.25 19.64 48.19
N PRO A 933 44.96 18.61 49.05
CA PRO A 933 45.58 17.29 49.34
C PRO A 933 44.61 16.08 49.45
N LYS A 934 45.22 14.89 49.67
CA LYS A 934 44.66 13.54 49.89
C LYS A 934 44.27 13.25 51.36
N ALA A 935 43.21 12.42 51.50
CA ALA A 935 42.95 11.25 52.39
C ALA A 935 43.25 11.30 53.92
N PRO A 936 42.52 10.51 54.75
CA PRO A 936 43.10 9.22 55.13
C PRO A 936 42.13 8.03 55.36
N VAL A 937 42.81 6.89 55.47
CA VAL A 937 42.47 5.46 55.58
C VAL A 937 42.00 5.03 56.98
N LYS A 938 41.24 3.91 57.08
CA LYS A 938 41.44 2.83 58.10
C LYS A 938 40.73 1.50 57.70
N LYS A 939 41.54 0.43 57.56
CA LYS A 939 41.23 -1.02 57.74
C LYS A 939 41.93 -1.45 59.07
N PRO A 940 41.96 -2.71 59.58
CA PRO A 940 41.47 -4.01 59.07
C PRO A 940 40.82 -4.96 60.13
N ALA A 941 40.24 -6.10 59.71
CA ALA A 941 40.33 -7.39 60.42
C ALA A 941 39.92 -8.55 59.50
N ALA A 942 40.65 -9.66 59.58
CA ALA A 942 40.63 -10.78 58.64
C ALA A 942 40.16 -12.10 59.29
N LYS A 943 39.76 -13.04 58.41
CA LYS A 943 39.72 -14.52 58.51
C LYS A 943 38.32 -15.14 58.34
N LYS A 944 38.15 -15.93 57.27
CA LYS A 944 37.34 -17.15 57.23
C LYS A 944 37.90 -18.12 56.19
N PRO A 945 38.14 -19.40 56.53
CA PRO A 945 38.48 -20.46 55.59
C PRO A 945 37.30 -21.42 55.27
N THR A 946 37.44 -22.11 54.12
CA THR A 946 37.01 -23.49 53.75
C THR A 946 35.54 -23.97 53.75
N ILE A 947 35.02 -24.17 52.51
CA ILE A 947 34.36 -25.35 51.88
C ILE A 947 33.47 -26.32 52.73
N SER A 948 32.18 -26.50 52.36
CA SER A 948 31.57 -27.77 51.85
C SER A 948 30.02 -27.88 51.92
N LYS A 949 29.45 -28.41 50.83
CA LYS A 949 28.33 -29.40 50.65
C LYS A 949 26.96 -29.31 51.41
N THR A 950 25.91 -29.16 50.58
CA THR A 950 24.63 -29.92 50.47
C THR A 950 23.57 -30.06 51.60
N LYS A 951 22.30 -29.96 51.13
CA LYS A 951 21.02 -30.60 51.55
C LYS A 951 20.32 -30.14 52.84
N LYS A 952 19.04 -29.77 52.71
CA LYS A 952 17.98 -30.06 53.71
C LYS A 952 16.59 -30.26 53.06
N PRO A 953 15.82 -31.25 53.52
CA PRO A 953 14.39 -31.47 53.20
C PRO A 953 13.41 -31.27 54.39
N THR A 954 12.09 -31.22 54.07
CA THR A 954 10.84 -31.67 54.79
C THR A 954 10.28 -30.94 56.04
N ILE A 955 9.03 -30.36 56.05
CA ILE A 955 7.63 -30.85 56.38
C ILE A 955 7.17 -30.33 57.79
N PRO A 956 5.88 -30.18 58.26
CA PRO A 956 4.49 -30.12 57.70
C PRO A 956 3.62 -28.88 58.14
N LYS A 957 2.31 -28.94 57.80
CA LYS A 957 1.13 -28.09 58.08
C LYS A 957 0.69 -28.00 59.57
N ASP A 958 -0.16 -27.01 59.89
CA ASP A 958 -1.31 -27.16 60.81
C ASP A 958 -2.45 -26.14 60.59
N THR A 959 -3.64 -26.56 61.01
CA THR A 959 -4.98 -25.99 60.84
C THR A 959 -5.51 -25.21 62.06
N THR A 960 -6.23 -24.12 61.77
CA THR A 960 -7.39 -23.46 62.43
C THR A 960 -7.45 -23.11 63.95
N ILE A 961 -7.73 -21.82 64.24
CA ILE A 961 -8.46 -21.31 65.43
C ILE A 961 -9.46 -20.22 64.99
N ALA A 962 -10.41 -20.57 64.12
CA ALA A 962 -11.67 -19.84 63.94
C ALA A 962 -12.83 -20.79 63.60
N GLU A 963 -12.68 -22.05 64.01
CA GLU A 963 -13.76 -22.94 64.49
C GLU A 963 -14.24 -22.51 65.90
N TYR A 964 -13.80 -21.36 66.42
CA TYR A 964 -14.08 -20.95 67.80
C TYR A 964 -15.34 -20.08 68.00
N LEU A 965 -15.95 -19.51 66.95
CA LEU A 965 -17.06 -18.55 67.14
C LEU A 965 -18.25 -18.81 66.21
N GLY A 966 -18.65 -20.08 66.10
CA GLY A 966 -19.81 -20.48 65.30
C GLY A 966 -21.10 -19.78 65.71
N THR A 967 -21.52 -18.74 64.98
CA THR A 967 -22.91 -18.25 64.97
C THR A 967 -23.28 -17.57 63.65
N LYS A 968 -24.18 -18.22 62.91
CA LYS A 968 -25.41 -17.71 62.25
C LYS A 968 -25.61 -18.07 60.77
N LYS A 969 -26.83 -18.57 60.56
CA LYS A 969 -27.44 -19.18 59.39
C LYS A 969 -27.60 -18.22 58.20
N PRO A 970 -27.59 -18.72 56.95
CA PRO A 970 -28.11 -18.00 55.81
C PRO A 970 -29.65 -17.98 55.86
N LYS A 971 -30.24 -16.79 55.74
CA LYS A 971 -31.67 -16.58 55.48
C LYS A 971 -31.84 -16.30 53.98
N GLU A 972 -32.82 -16.98 53.40
CA GLU A 972 -33.22 -16.97 51.99
C GLU A 972 -33.60 -15.58 51.47
N ILE A 973 -33.30 -15.31 50.21
CA ILE A 973 -34.00 -14.32 49.39
C ILE A 973 -34.35 -14.97 48.06
N SER A 974 -35.63 -14.85 47.75
CA SER A 974 -36.40 -15.42 46.65
C SER A 974 -36.05 -14.85 45.28
N ASP A 975 -36.39 -15.65 44.28
CA ASP A 975 -36.31 -15.39 42.85
C ASP A 975 -37.03 -14.10 42.43
N GLU A 976 -36.34 -13.25 41.69
CA GLU A 976 -36.95 -12.44 40.63
C GLU A 976 -35.92 -12.17 39.52
N GLU A 977 -36.36 -12.52 38.32
CA GLU A 977 -35.73 -12.67 37.00
C GLU A 977 -34.54 -11.77 36.64
N LYS A 978 -33.37 -12.38 36.34
CA LYS A 978 -32.36 -11.82 35.43
C LYS A 978 -31.77 -12.85 34.47
N VAL A 979 -32.10 -12.62 33.20
CA VAL A 979 -31.67 -13.22 31.93
C VAL A 979 -30.28 -13.91 31.96
N VAL A 980 -30.29 -15.25 31.87
CA VAL A 980 -29.09 -16.07 31.61
C VAL A 980 -28.88 -16.17 30.09
N ARG A 981 -27.79 -15.60 29.56
CA ARG A 981 -27.36 -15.88 28.18
C ARG A 981 -26.79 -17.31 28.12
N GLY A 982 -27.50 -18.20 27.42
CA GLY A 982 -27.06 -19.56 27.13
C GLY A 982 -25.88 -19.62 26.14
N PRO A 983 -25.33 -20.82 25.88
CA PRO A 983 -24.27 -21.02 24.89
C PRO A 983 -24.71 -20.53 23.49
N PRO A 984 -23.77 -20.21 22.58
CA PRO A 984 -24.11 -19.76 21.21
C PRO A 984 -25.04 -20.75 20.51
N LYS A 985 -25.93 -20.27 19.63
CA LYS A 985 -26.90 -21.11 18.89
C LYS A 985 -26.20 -22.35 18.28
N GLY A 986 -26.63 -23.55 18.70
CA GLY A 986 -26.21 -24.83 18.13
C GLY A 986 -25.34 -25.77 19.00
N LEU A 987 -25.09 -25.48 20.29
CA LEU A 987 -24.26 -26.33 21.16
C LEU A 987 -25.01 -26.81 22.42
N LEU A 988 -25.11 -28.14 22.60
CA LEU A 988 -25.76 -28.79 23.74
C LEU A 988 -24.74 -29.26 24.79
N LYS A 989 -25.03 -29.10 26.08
CA LYS A 989 -24.17 -29.65 27.15
C LYS A 989 -24.34 -31.18 27.23
N PRO A 990 -23.27 -31.99 27.31
CA PRO A 990 -23.35 -33.46 27.34
C PRO A 990 -24.13 -34.04 28.53
N THR A 991 -24.30 -33.25 29.59
CA THR A 991 -24.99 -33.64 30.84
C THR A 991 -26.50 -33.35 30.81
N ILE A 992 -27.03 -32.82 29.71
CA ILE A 992 -28.46 -32.56 29.55
C ILE A 992 -29.21 -33.90 29.45
N LYS A 993 -30.35 -34.01 30.15
CA LYS A 993 -31.29 -35.14 30.00
C LYS A 993 -31.98 -35.04 28.65
N ILE A 994 -32.24 -36.18 28.02
CA ILE A 994 -32.79 -36.24 26.65
C ILE A 994 -34.15 -35.54 26.54
N SER A 995 -34.95 -35.55 27.61
CA SER A 995 -36.24 -34.83 27.72
C SER A 995 -36.19 -33.32 27.58
N LYS A 996 -35.01 -32.69 27.70
CA LYS A 996 -34.86 -31.24 27.56
C LYS A 996 -34.48 -30.83 26.13
N LEU A 997 -34.43 -31.76 25.18
CA LEU A 997 -34.19 -31.48 23.77
C LEU A 997 -35.51 -31.17 23.05
N PRO A 998 -35.56 -30.10 22.23
CA PRO A 998 -36.76 -29.76 21.47
C PRO A 998 -37.11 -30.90 20.50
N GLY A 999 -38.35 -31.38 20.53
CA GLY A 999 -38.85 -32.47 19.69
C GLY A 999 -38.85 -33.88 20.31
N LEU A 1000 -38.31 -34.07 21.52
CA LEU A 1000 -38.23 -35.37 22.21
C LEU A 1000 -39.07 -35.36 23.50
N GLY A 1001 -40.22 -36.03 23.50
CA GLY A 1001 -41.14 -36.12 24.64
C GLY A 1001 -40.76 -37.17 25.71
N LYS A 1002 -41.52 -37.22 26.82
CA LYS A 1002 -41.32 -38.18 27.94
C LYS A 1002 -41.34 -39.65 27.51
N THR A 1003 -42.20 -40.00 26.54
CA THR A 1003 -42.31 -41.36 25.98
C THR A 1003 -41.05 -41.81 25.25
N THR A 1004 -40.29 -40.87 24.70
CA THR A 1004 -39.03 -41.18 24.00
C THR A 1004 -37.86 -41.34 24.97
N GLU A 1005 -37.89 -40.63 26.11
CA GLU A 1005 -36.90 -40.75 27.19
C GLU A 1005 -36.92 -42.14 27.84
N GLU A 1006 -38.10 -42.70 28.11
CA GLU A 1006 -38.25 -44.06 28.65
C GLU A 1006 -37.67 -45.13 27.71
N ARG A 1007 -37.81 -44.93 26.39
CA ARG A 1007 -37.27 -45.82 25.36
C ARG A 1007 -35.75 -45.73 25.23
N PHE A 1008 -35.18 -44.53 25.36
CA PHE A 1008 -33.72 -44.34 25.41
C PHE A 1008 -33.14 -44.88 26.73
N ALA A 1009 -33.85 -44.72 27.84
CA ALA A 1009 -33.46 -45.27 29.15
C ALA A 1009 -33.40 -46.80 29.14
N ALA A 1010 -34.34 -47.48 28.45
CA ALA A 1010 -34.34 -48.93 28.26
C ALA A 1010 -33.10 -49.45 27.50
N LEU A 1011 -32.44 -48.60 26.69
CA LEU A 1011 -31.19 -48.91 25.99
C LEU A 1011 -29.92 -48.44 26.75
N GLY A 1012 -30.10 -47.89 27.96
CA GLY A 1012 -29.03 -47.37 28.82
C GLY A 1012 -28.51 -45.99 28.38
N VAL A 1013 -29.34 -45.18 27.74
CA VAL A 1013 -29.00 -43.82 27.28
C VAL A 1013 -29.83 -42.81 28.07
N GLN A 1014 -29.22 -42.12 29.04
CA GLN A 1014 -29.93 -41.18 29.93
C GLN A 1014 -29.55 -39.72 29.67
N THR A 1015 -28.34 -39.48 29.16
CA THR A 1015 -27.84 -38.14 28.81
C THR A 1015 -27.50 -38.03 27.33
N VAL A 1016 -27.47 -36.80 26.80
CA VAL A 1016 -27.07 -36.54 25.40
C VAL A 1016 -25.66 -37.09 25.10
N GLY A 1017 -24.75 -37.13 26.09
CA GLY A 1017 -23.43 -37.74 25.95
C GLY A 1017 -23.44 -39.27 25.78
N ASP A 1018 -24.47 -39.96 26.26
CA ASP A 1018 -24.58 -41.43 26.14
C ASP A 1018 -24.96 -41.89 24.73
N LEU A 1019 -25.46 -40.99 23.88
CA LEU A 1019 -25.78 -41.28 22.49
C LEU A 1019 -24.57 -41.78 21.69
N PHE A 1020 -23.35 -41.41 22.08
CA PHE A 1020 -22.12 -41.87 21.41
C PHE A 1020 -21.63 -43.24 21.87
N LYS A 1021 -22.14 -43.75 23.01
CA LYS A 1021 -21.73 -45.06 23.56
C LYS A 1021 -22.46 -46.23 22.91
N LYS A 1022 -23.46 -45.98 22.06
CA LYS A 1022 -24.27 -46.99 21.37
C LYS A 1022 -24.14 -46.84 19.86
N SER A 1023 -24.23 -47.94 19.10
CA SER A 1023 -24.13 -47.90 17.64
C SER A 1023 -25.38 -47.27 16.99
N ILE A 1024 -25.20 -46.60 15.85
CA ILE A 1024 -26.30 -45.91 15.14
C ILE A 1024 -27.40 -46.91 14.76
N LYS A 1025 -27.04 -48.09 14.25
CA LYS A 1025 -27.96 -49.22 13.98
C LYS A 1025 -28.78 -49.72 15.18
N ARG A 1026 -28.34 -49.47 16.42
CA ARG A 1026 -29.11 -49.82 17.64
C ARG A 1026 -30.06 -48.69 18.06
N LEU A 1027 -29.68 -47.44 17.80
CA LEU A 1027 -30.48 -46.27 18.15
C LEU A 1027 -31.60 -46.02 17.11
N SER A 1028 -31.38 -46.36 15.83
CA SER A 1028 -32.38 -46.27 14.76
C SER A 1028 -33.51 -47.30 14.85
N LYS A 1029 -33.41 -48.28 15.76
CA LYS A 1029 -34.50 -49.24 16.04
C LYS A 1029 -35.61 -48.65 16.93
N ILE A 1030 -35.42 -47.44 17.46
CA ILE A 1030 -36.42 -46.75 18.28
C ILE A 1030 -37.46 -46.13 17.33
N ARG A 1031 -38.71 -46.60 17.44
CA ARG A 1031 -39.82 -46.16 16.58
C ARG A 1031 -40.07 -44.64 16.75
N GLY A 1032 -39.92 -43.88 15.66
CA GLY A 1032 -40.17 -42.43 15.62
C GLY A 1032 -38.93 -41.52 15.61
N ILE A 1033 -37.73 -42.05 15.38
CA ILE A 1033 -36.49 -41.26 15.21
C ILE A 1033 -35.77 -41.74 13.96
N GLU A 1034 -35.50 -40.84 13.01
CA GLU A 1034 -34.75 -41.19 11.81
C GLU A 1034 -33.24 -41.17 12.05
N GLU A 1035 -32.50 -41.95 11.26
CA GLU A 1035 -31.03 -42.04 11.34
C GLU A 1035 -30.37 -40.67 11.14
N LYS A 1036 -31.00 -39.80 10.34
CA LYS A 1036 -30.57 -38.43 10.06
C LYS A 1036 -30.57 -37.54 11.31
N ASP A 1037 -31.58 -37.65 12.17
CA ASP A 1037 -31.72 -36.85 13.39
C ASP A 1037 -30.65 -37.21 14.44
N ILE A 1038 -30.32 -38.51 14.51
CA ILE A 1038 -29.26 -39.03 15.41
C ILE A 1038 -27.89 -38.53 14.96
N ILE A 1039 -27.66 -38.41 13.65
CA ILE A 1039 -26.41 -37.91 13.08
C ILE A 1039 -26.26 -36.40 13.35
N GLU A 1040 -27.33 -35.61 13.22
CA GLU A 1040 -27.29 -34.18 13.52
C GLU A 1040 -27.01 -33.89 15.00
N LEU A 1041 -27.64 -34.62 15.92
CA LEU A 1041 -27.38 -34.51 17.36
C LEU A 1041 -25.93 -34.85 17.74
N ARG A 1042 -25.31 -35.81 17.05
CA ARG A 1042 -23.89 -36.15 17.24
C ARG A 1042 -22.95 -35.08 16.66
N LYS A 1043 -23.29 -34.46 15.53
CA LYS A 1043 -22.45 -33.40 14.95
C LYS A 1043 -22.24 -32.22 15.89
N MET A 1044 -23.23 -31.87 16.71
CA MET A 1044 -23.17 -30.75 17.67
C MET A 1044 -22.22 -30.96 18.87
N LEU A 1045 -21.59 -32.15 19.02
CA LEU A 1045 -20.74 -32.50 20.18
C LEU A 1045 -19.32 -32.97 19.79
N SER A 1046 -19.02 -33.03 18.49
CA SER A 1046 -17.80 -33.60 17.91
C SER A 1046 -16.56 -32.70 18.06
N VAL A 1047 -15.38 -33.31 18.17
CA VAL A 1047 -14.07 -32.60 18.11
C VAL A 1047 -13.83 -31.91 16.77
N GLU A 1048 -14.57 -32.29 15.74
CA GLU A 1048 -14.54 -31.73 14.38
C GLU A 1048 -14.81 -30.21 14.37
N VAL A 1049 -15.56 -29.72 15.36
CA VAL A 1049 -15.90 -28.30 15.50
C VAL A 1049 -14.71 -27.49 16.06
N LEU A 1050 -13.65 -28.13 16.56
CA LEU A 1050 -12.48 -27.42 17.10
C LEU A 1050 -11.61 -26.83 15.98
N PRO A 1051 -11.15 -25.57 16.14
CA PRO A 1051 -10.30 -24.93 15.15
C PRO A 1051 -8.99 -25.70 15.00
N HIS A 1052 -8.52 -25.84 13.75
CA HIS A 1052 -7.31 -26.57 13.37
C HIS A 1052 -7.36 -28.10 13.50
N VAL A 1053 -8.55 -28.70 13.63
CA VAL A 1053 -8.76 -30.16 13.51
C VAL A 1053 -9.16 -30.49 12.07
N THR A 1054 -8.25 -31.11 11.31
CA THR A 1054 -8.54 -31.64 9.96
C THR A 1054 -9.09 -33.07 10.03
N PRO A 1055 -9.70 -33.62 8.97
CA PRO A 1055 -10.20 -35.01 8.97
C PRO A 1055 -9.11 -36.05 9.32
N ALA A 1056 -7.87 -35.81 8.91
CA ALA A 1056 -6.73 -36.65 9.28
C ALA A 1056 -6.39 -36.59 10.78
N ILE A 1057 -6.44 -35.39 11.38
CA ILE A 1057 -6.24 -35.18 12.82
C ILE A 1057 -7.42 -35.77 13.62
N MET A 1058 -8.64 -35.66 13.09
CA MET A 1058 -9.84 -36.25 13.68
C MET A 1058 -9.77 -37.77 13.75
N LYS A 1059 -9.32 -38.44 12.68
CA LYS A 1059 -9.11 -39.90 12.69
C LYS A 1059 -8.12 -40.31 13.78
N GLN A 1060 -7.00 -39.61 13.90
CA GLN A 1060 -6.01 -39.88 14.95
C GLN A 1060 -6.53 -39.62 16.37
N LEU A 1061 -7.33 -38.57 16.59
CA LEU A 1061 -7.96 -38.31 17.89
C LEU A 1061 -9.02 -39.37 18.25
N ASN A 1062 -9.78 -39.84 17.26
CA ASN A 1062 -10.76 -40.91 17.39
C ASN A 1062 -10.08 -42.24 17.74
N ASP A 1063 -8.95 -42.57 17.09
CA ASP A 1063 -8.15 -43.77 17.40
C ASP A 1063 -7.59 -43.71 18.84
N MET A 1064 -7.40 -42.50 19.39
CA MET A 1064 -6.95 -42.28 20.78
C MET A 1064 -8.08 -42.22 21.82
N GLY A 1065 -9.33 -42.45 21.40
CA GLY A 1065 -10.53 -42.45 22.24
C GLY A 1065 -11.07 -41.06 22.59
N ILE A 1066 -10.72 -40.03 21.82
CA ILE A 1066 -11.13 -38.64 22.05
C ILE A 1066 -12.11 -38.22 20.95
N TYR A 1067 -13.40 -38.29 21.25
CA TYR A 1067 -14.48 -38.05 20.27
C TYR A 1067 -15.25 -36.75 20.52
N THR A 1068 -15.13 -36.17 21.71
CA THR A 1068 -15.86 -34.95 22.10
C THR A 1068 -14.93 -33.82 22.55
N VAL A 1069 -15.41 -32.58 22.43
CA VAL A 1069 -14.69 -31.38 22.89
C VAL A 1069 -14.32 -31.46 24.39
N LYS A 1070 -15.18 -32.05 25.21
CA LYS A 1070 -14.94 -32.24 26.66
C LYS A 1070 -13.85 -33.28 26.93
N GLN A 1071 -13.80 -34.38 26.16
CA GLN A 1071 -12.70 -35.35 26.24
C GLN A 1071 -11.37 -34.73 25.79
N PHE A 1072 -11.40 -33.90 24.74
CA PHE A 1072 -10.21 -33.18 24.27
C PHE A 1072 -9.67 -32.19 25.31
N GLN A 1073 -10.55 -31.51 26.05
CA GLN A 1073 -10.18 -30.63 27.16
C GLN A 1073 -9.58 -31.40 28.34
N ASN A 1074 -10.15 -32.56 28.69
CA ASN A 1074 -9.77 -33.34 29.87
C ASN A 1074 -8.56 -34.27 29.65
N ALA A 1075 -8.20 -34.57 28.40
CA ALA A 1075 -7.03 -35.41 28.09
C ALA A 1075 -5.72 -34.79 28.64
N LYS A 1076 -4.67 -35.59 28.84
CA LYS A 1076 -3.34 -35.03 29.16
C LYS A 1076 -2.81 -34.27 27.95
N ILE A 1077 -2.24 -33.06 28.15
CA ILE A 1077 -1.72 -32.23 27.05
C ILE A 1077 -0.74 -33.01 26.18
N ALA A 1078 0.15 -33.80 26.80
CA ALA A 1078 1.09 -34.68 26.12
C ALA A 1078 0.42 -35.68 25.16
N LYS A 1079 -0.76 -36.20 25.53
CA LYS A 1079 -1.54 -37.17 24.72
C LYS A 1079 -2.23 -36.49 23.54
N THR A 1080 -2.72 -35.26 23.70
CA THR A 1080 -3.31 -34.50 22.59
C THR A 1080 -2.27 -33.85 21.68
N SER A 1081 -1.08 -33.56 22.20
CA SER A 1081 0.00 -32.91 21.44
C SER A 1081 0.89 -33.88 20.67
N SER A 1082 0.71 -35.18 20.86
CA SER A 1082 1.39 -36.23 20.09
C SER A 1082 0.74 -36.46 18.72
N VAL A 1083 -0.47 -35.94 18.49
CA VAL A 1083 -1.18 -36.02 17.21
C VAL A 1083 -0.47 -35.11 16.20
N LYS A 1084 -0.11 -35.66 15.03
CA LYS A 1084 0.70 -34.97 14.03
C LYS A 1084 -0.10 -33.78 13.47
N GLY A 1085 0.39 -32.55 13.72
CA GLY A 1085 -0.30 -31.30 13.38
C GLY A 1085 -0.91 -30.56 14.58
N LEU A 1086 -1.09 -31.23 15.73
CA LEU A 1086 -1.48 -30.60 17.00
C LEU A 1086 -0.26 -30.45 17.91
N GLY A 1087 0.50 -29.36 17.74
CA GLY A 1087 1.61 -29.05 18.65
C GLY A 1087 1.14 -28.61 20.04
N VAL A 1088 2.02 -28.66 21.05
CA VAL A 1088 1.70 -28.23 22.44
C VAL A 1088 1.13 -26.82 22.51
N LYS A 1089 1.65 -25.90 21.69
CA LYS A 1089 1.14 -24.52 21.59
C LYS A 1089 -0.30 -24.47 21.06
N THR A 1090 -0.58 -25.24 20.01
CA THR A 1090 -1.91 -25.34 19.38
C THR A 1090 -2.92 -25.95 20.33
N VAL A 1091 -2.58 -27.06 21.00
CA VAL A 1091 -3.44 -27.70 22.02
C VAL A 1091 -3.75 -26.74 23.18
N LYS A 1092 -2.74 -26.00 23.68
CA LYS A 1092 -2.93 -24.99 24.73
C LYS A 1092 -3.82 -23.83 24.25
N ALA A 1093 -3.68 -23.40 23.00
CA ALA A 1093 -4.51 -22.35 22.41
C ALA A 1093 -5.98 -22.81 22.27
N ILE A 1094 -6.21 -24.02 21.75
CA ILE A 1094 -7.55 -24.61 21.63
C ILE A 1094 -8.19 -24.75 23.01
N ARG A 1095 -7.46 -25.26 24.01
CA ARG A 1095 -7.98 -25.35 25.40
C ARG A 1095 -8.27 -23.99 26.02
N LYS A 1096 -7.41 -23.00 25.79
CA LYS A 1096 -7.64 -21.63 26.26
C LYS A 1096 -8.87 -21.00 25.58
N HIS A 1097 -9.11 -21.33 24.32
CA HIS A 1097 -10.31 -20.91 23.60
C HIS A 1097 -11.56 -21.58 24.16
N ILE A 1098 -11.54 -22.91 24.36
CA ILE A 1098 -12.61 -23.66 25.04
C ILE A 1098 -12.89 -23.02 26.41
N LEU A 1099 -11.87 -22.82 27.25
CA LEU A 1099 -12.01 -22.20 28.58
C LEU A 1099 -12.58 -20.78 28.52
N ARG A 1100 -12.17 -19.95 27.56
CA ARG A 1100 -12.72 -18.60 27.37
C ARG A 1100 -14.18 -18.64 26.94
N SER A 1101 -14.57 -19.63 26.14
CA SER A 1101 -15.94 -19.82 25.69
C SER A 1101 -16.87 -20.40 26.77
N PHE A 1102 -16.33 -20.99 27.84
CA PHE A 1102 -17.09 -21.61 28.94
C PHE A 1102 -17.02 -20.86 30.29
N LYS A 1103 -16.39 -19.69 30.38
CA LYS A 1103 -16.33 -18.92 31.64
C LYS A 1103 -17.67 -18.23 31.94
N THR A 1104 -18.30 -18.66 33.03
CA THR A 1104 -19.38 -17.97 33.74
C THR A 1104 -18.88 -16.65 34.33
N SER A 1105 -19.78 -15.67 34.45
CA SER A 1105 -19.54 -14.29 34.91
C SER A 1105 -18.90 -14.11 36.30
N ALA A 1106 -18.70 -15.19 37.06
CA ALA A 1106 -18.22 -15.14 38.45
C ALA A 1106 -16.69 -14.95 38.62
N GLU A 1107 -15.88 -14.95 37.55
CA GLU A 1107 -14.42 -14.75 37.66
C GLU A 1107 -13.92 -13.47 36.99
N LEU A 1108 -14.83 -12.62 36.49
CA LEU A 1108 -14.49 -11.36 35.81
C LEU A 1108 -14.88 -10.11 36.60
N GLU A 1109 -15.48 -10.25 37.78
CA GLU A 1109 -15.74 -9.14 38.69
C GLU A 1109 -15.16 -9.44 40.07
N GLY A 1110 -14.11 -8.70 40.45
CA GLY A 1110 -13.65 -8.60 41.84
C GLY A 1110 -12.15 -8.87 42.04
N LYS A 1111 -11.32 -7.83 41.99
CA LYS A 1111 -10.13 -7.77 42.87
C LYS A 1111 -10.59 -7.23 44.22
N THR A 1112 -10.29 -7.92 45.33
CA THR A 1112 -9.59 -7.41 46.54
C THR A 1112 -9.90 -8.25 47.79
N SER A 1113 -8.97 -9.15 48.13
CA SER A 1113 -8.20 -9.18 49.39
C SER A 1113 -7.09 -10.22 49.23
#